data_AF-A0A9P6YKI6-F1
#
_entry.id   AF-A0A9P6YKI6-F1
#
_cell.length_a   1.000
_cell.length_b   1.000
_cell.length_c   1.000
_cell.angle_alpha   90.00
_cell.angle_beta   90.00
_cell.angle_gamma   90.00
#
_symmetry.space_group_name_H-M   'P 1'
#
loop_
_entity.id
_entity.type
_entity.pdbx_description
1 polymer ?
#
loop_
_entity_poly.entity_id
_entity_poly.type
_entity_poly.pdbx_seq_one_letter_code
_entity_poly.pdbx_strand_id
1 'polypeptide(L)'
;MSKPITPPSSKVDWATMGFQYRDLNGFMRYTWTEENGWDNGRFETNPKLDVHMCSTGLNYGQQCFEGLKAFRDSEGRVRVFRPEDNAERMMHSADIGHMPHVPKEIFLEGIKKTVEANLEYVPPKETGGSLYIRPLLFGSGPFIGMGPAPEFTFVVFAMPVGPYYSGGVKPVDAVVVEDFDRSAPNGTGSAKLGGNYAPTLAPMARAKKNGYPLTLHLDAKTHTLIDEFSTSNFVGLTYPDAEGKRIFVTPDSSSILKSVTRRSLAAIAQKFGWGVEERPVALKEVEEGKFAEVAACGTAAIITPVKKIVRGDQVITIGSQDEIGEGFKKLYDEYRGIQGGDVEDTFNWLWPKEGLNQYDFAITNPLPLWTKKDLEFFKTAAGETVFSQLTVIPEPGVIPNFSTMTSAERLFKSLFHYFDQRLTEDPAQDVTADPSWTFYERLENALYPWLHPYWENAFHLVNETEGQGIVICVGNGQFKFAASTIRVLREILHTQLPIEVFFIREDDLSVAKRFYLSSEFTDVTLRKLDETIGDYYTRFGGWAMKPFAMLASRFTEVIMMDADAFFLQDPTGLFDDLGYKMAGSLFFYDRTLFPNWNVGPDWLRSFLPTTSLLVPKTRWFQGTSSHEQESGVIVMNKRKSLLGLLSACKLNGQNERDQVVYRHVHGDKETFWIGHEITQTPYAFIKSFGAVIGNMGRGGEDGEPTQVCGVQLHLDTESRPLWFNGGLYRNKYKEHLEYLNFTHFAQGEQWEFATHCIKDTDKISELDPDQRTVALAAIEIDKQREKDQALLDQGRWKPKGYP
;
A
#
# COMPACT_ATOMS: atom_id res chain seq x y z
N MET A 1 -8.63 -14.16 12.33
CA MET A 1 -9.36 -12.88 12.18
C MET A 1 -8.61 -11.99 11.20
N SER A 2 -9.27 -11.06 10.53
CA SER A 2 -8.77 -10.36 9.34
C SER A 2 -7.80 -9.18 9.56
N LYS A 3 -6.54 -9.39 9.09
CA LYS A 3 -5.66 -8.50 8.27
C LYS A 3 -4.85 -7.38 8.94
N PRO A 4 -3.66 -7.03 8.39
CA PRO A 4 -3.19 -5.65 8.39
C PRO A 4 -3.46 -5.05 7.01
N ILE A 5 -4.37 -4.12 7.01
CA ILE A 5 -4.37 -3.02 6.04
C ILE A 5 -4.07 -1.81 6.89
N THR A 6 -3.38 -0.80 6.35
CA THR A 6 -3.01 0.42 7.09
C THR A 6 -4.16 0.84 8.01
N PRO A 7 -4.02 0.67 9.34
CA PRO A 7 -5.14 0.82 10.27
C PRO A 7 -5.55 2.30 10.33
N PRO A 8 -6.82 2.59 10.62
CA PRO A 8 -7.24 3.95 10.89
C PRO A 8 -6.40 4.56 12.03
N SER A 9 -5.97 5.80 11.86
CA SER A 9 -5.13 6.51 12.81
C SER A 9 -5.79 6.56 14.20
N SER A 10 -5.04 6.20 15.25
CA SER A 10 -5.49 6.31 16.65
C SER A 10 -5.54 7.75 17.16
N LYS A 11 -4.94 8.69 16.41
CA LYS A 11 -4.94 10.13 16.71
C LYS A 11 -6.28 10.82 16.38
N VAL A 12 -7.21 10.09 15.76
CA VAL A 12 -8.47 10.62 15.29
C VAL A 12 -9.61 10.05 16.12
N ASP A 13 -10.39 10.93 16.75
CA ASP A 13 -11.69 10.55 17.30
C ASP A 13 -12.70 10.38 16.16
N TRP A 14 -12.89 9.14 15.74
CA TRP A 14 -13.80 8.79 14.66
C TRP A 14 -15.28 8.92 15.04
N ALA A 15 -15.61 8.87 16.33
CA ALA A 15 -17.00 8.88 16.80
C ALA A 15 -17.65 10.26 16.70
N THR A 16 -16.86 11.33 16.82
CA THR A 16 -17.34 12.72 16.78
C THR A 16 -17.11 13.41 15.44
N MET A 17 -16.69 12.66 14.42
CA MET A 17 -16.28 13.20 13.14
C MET A 17 -17.43 13.82 12.35
N GLY A 18 -17.33 15.13 12.09
CA GLY A 18 -18.23 15.87 11.19
C GLY A 18 -17.65 16.08 9.78
N PHE A 19 -18.23 17.03 9.05
CA PHE A 19 -17.70 17.49 7.75
C PHE A 19 -16.81 18.73 7.96
N GLN A 20 -15.69 18.55 8.66
CA GLN A 20 -14.76 19.64 8.97
C GLN A 20 -13.40 19.40 8.31
N TYR A 21 -12.74 20.49 7.93
CA TYR A 21 -11.41 20.44 7.35
C TYR A 21 -10.38 19.92 8.36
N ARG A 22 -9.43 19.14 7.85
CA ARG A 22 -8.28 18.62 8.60
C ARG A 22 -7.10 18.46 7.66
N ASP A 23 -5.93 18.86 8.12
CA ASP A 23 -4.68 18.59 7.41
C ASP A 23 -4.41 17.09 7.38
N LEU A 24 -4.07 16.59 6.20
CA LEU A 24 -3.62 15.21 6.00
C LEU A 24 -2.14 15.18 5.61
N ASN A 25 -1.64 14.03 5.15
CA ASN A 25 -0.22 13.87 4.81
C ASN A 25 0.17 14.64 3.53
N GLY A 26 -0.78 14.84 2.61
CA GLY A 26 -0.57 15.64 1.40
C GLY A 26 -1.57 15.30 0.30
N PHE A 27 -1.31 15.82 -0.90
CA PHE A 27 -2.19 15.70 -2.07
C PHE A 27 -1.40 15.74 -3.39
N MET A 28 -2.01 15.29 -4.48
CA MET A 28 -1.38 15.37 -5.81
C MET A 28 -1.70 16.68 -6.53
N ARG A 29 -0.69 17.26 -7.18
CA ARG A 29 -0.79 18.44 -8.04
C ARG A 29 -0.18 18.17 -9.41
N TYR A 30 -0.89 18.55 -10.46
CA TYR A 30 -0.47 18.49 -11.86
C TYR A 30 -0.61 19.87 -12.50
N THR A 31 0.26 20.15 -13.47
CA THR A 31 0.30 21.40 -14.22
C THR A 31 0.13 21.09 -15.70
N TRP A 32 -0.72 21.86 -16.38
CA TRP A 32 -0.86 21.82 -17.82
C TRP A 32 -0.41 23.15 -18.44
N THR A 33 0.32 23.09 -19.55
CA THR A 33 0.65 24.24 -20.39
C THR A 33 0.34 23.93 -21.86
N GLU A 34 0.10 24.96 -22.67
CA GLU A 34 -0.13 24.78 -24.11
C GLU A 34 1.06 24.13 -24.82
N GLU A 35 2.29 24.46 -24.39
CA GLU A 35 3.53 23.94 -24.99
C GLU A 35 3.82 22.47 -24.63
N ASN A 36 3.59 22.08 -23.38
CA ASN A 36 4.06 20.80 -22.85
C ASN A 36 2.95 19.81 -22.49
N GLY A 37 1.68 20.22 -22.57
CA GLY A 37 0.57 19.42 -22.05
C GLY A 37 0.65 19.26 -20.53
N TRP A 38 0.16 18.12 -20.03
CA TRP A 38 0.19 17.77 -18.60
C TRP A 38 1.58 17.29 -18.18
N ASP A 39 2.04 17.73 -17.01
CA ASP A 39 3.23 17.18 -16.34
C ASP A 39 2.95 15.81 -15.69
N ASN A 40 4.00 15.21 -15.13
CA ASN A 40 3.92 13.92 -14.41
C ASN A 40 3.30 14.03 -13.00
N GLY A 41 2.89 15.23 -12.60
CA GLY A 41 2.41 15.53 -11.26
C GLY A 41 3.48 15.47 -10.17
N ARG A 42 3.14 16.01 -9.01
CA ARG A 42 3.96 16.01 -7.80
C ARG A 42 3.10 15.88 -6.56
N PHE A 43 3.65 15.27 -5.54
CA PHE A 43 3.02 15.20 -4.22
C PHE A 43 3.37 16.44 -3.41
N GLU A 44 2.37 17.07 -2.81
CA GLU A 44 2.49 18.31 -2.05
C GLU A 44 1.99 18.09 -0.62
N THR A 45 2.80 18.49 0.36
CA THR A 45 2.45 18.40 1.79
C THR A 45 1.90 19.71 2.34
N ASN A 46 2.19 20.85 1.68
CA ASN A 46 1.67 22.14 2.07
C ASN A 46 0.22 22.29 1.59
N PRO A 47 -0.78 22.43 2.48
CA PRO A 47 -2.19 22.49 2.11
C PRO A 47 -2.61 23.75 1.33
N LYS A 48 -1.66 24.63 0.97
CA LYS A 48 -1.89 25.90 0.26
C LYS A 48 -1.34 25.83 -1.16
N LEU A 49 -2.06 26.46 -2.08
CA LEU A 49 -1.59 26.68 -3.45
C LEU A 49 -1.18 28.14 -3.63
N ASP A 50 -0.01 28.35 -4.21
CA ASP A 50 0.39 29.65 -4.74
C ASP A 50 -0.20 29.82 -6.15
N VAL A 51 -1.00 30.89 -6.34
CA VAL A 51 -1.77 31.14 -7.56
C VAL A 51 -1.60 32.58 -7.97
N HIS A 52 -1.31 32.81 -9.25
CA HIS A 52 -1.12 34.16 -9.79
C HIS A 52 -2.41 34.99 -9.66
N MET A 53 -2.30 36.26 -9.27
CA MET A 53 -3.47 37.14 -9.07
C MET A 53 -4.34 37.33 -10.32
N CYS A 54 -3.75 37.20 -11.51
CA CYS A 54 -4.45 37.21 -12.81
C CYS A 54 -4.99 35.83 -13.24
N SER A 55 -5.09 34.84 -12.35
CA SER A 55 -5.68 33.54 -12.67
C SER A 55 -7.13 33.71 -13.12
N THR A 56 -7.50 33.08 -14.25
CA THR A 56 -8.89 33.04 -14.73
C THR A 56 -9.79 32.24 -13.80
N GLY A 57 -9.24 31.25 -13.08
CA GLY A 57 -9.91 30.53 -12.02
C GLY A 57 -10.37 31.45 -10.87
N LEU A 58 -9.53 32.42 -10.48
CA LEU A 58 -9.85 33.40 -9.42
C LEU A 58 -10.79 34.51 -9.91
N ASN A 59 -10.57 35.04 -11.12
CA ASN A 59 -11.26 36.25 -11.58
C ASN A 59 -12.57 35.96 -12.34
N TYR A 60 -12.62 34.89 -13.12
CA TYR A 60 -13.74 34.58 -14.02
C TYR A 60 -14.40 33.22 -13.72
N GLY A 61 -13.97 32.53 -12.67
CA GLY A 61 -14.53 31.25 -12.27
C GLY A 61 -14.29 30.13 -13.29
N GLN A 62 -13.22 30.23 -14.11
CA GLN A 62 -12.80 29.16 -15.02
C GLN A 62 -12.21 27.99 -14.22
N GLN A 63 -13.11 27.25 -13.57
CA GLN A 63 -12.80 26.11 -12.73
C GLN A 63 -13.94 25.08 -12.70
N CYS A 64 -13.59 23.80 -12.59
CA CYS A 64 -14.50 22.71 -12.30
C CYS A 64 -13.93 21.82 -11.20
N PHE A 65 -14.81 21.07 -10.54
CA PHE A 65 -14.39 20.18 -9.46
C PHE A 65 -15.19 18.89 -9.49
N GLU A 66 -14.65 17.87 -8.83
CA GLU A 66 -15.32 16.60 -8.61
C GLU A 66 -15.53 16.29 -7.13
N GLY A 67 -16.35 15.27 -6.86
CA GLY A 67 -16.61 14.82 -5.51
C GLY A 67 -16.92 13.33 -5.49
N LEU A 68 -16.02 12.57 -4.87
CA LEU A 68 -16.10 11.12 -4.73
C LEU A 68 -15.55 10.70 -3.36
N LYS A 69 -15.62 9.41 -3.05
CA LYS A 69 -15.31 8.89 -1.72
C LYS A 69 -14.55 7.56 -1.80
N ALA A 70 -13.59 7.40 -0.90
CA ALA A 70 -12.98 6.10 -0.59
C ALA A 70 -13.58 5.53 0.70
N PHE A 71 -13.77 4.21 0.71
CA PHE A 71 -14.37 3.46 1.80
C PHE A 71 -13.47 2.30 2.20
N ARG A 72 -13.46 2.00 3.49
CA ARG A 72 -12.85 0.81 4.05
C ARG A 72 -13.90 -0.27 4.19
N ASP A 73 -13.66 -1.46 3.64
CA ASP A 73 -14.56 -2.59 3.79
C ASP A 73 -14.28 -3.41 5.07
N SER A 74 -15.10 -4.45 5.33
CA SER A 74 -14.95 -5.35 6.50
C SER A 74 -13.66 -6.17 6.46
N GLU A 75 -13.13 -6.29 5.26
CA GLU A 75 -11.86 -6.87 4.92
C GLU A 75 -10.75 -5.81 4.97
N GLY A 76 -10.99 -4.61 5.51
CA GLY A 76 -10.05 -3.50 5.62
C GLY A 76 -9.59 -2.85 4.31
N ARG A 77 -9.98 -3.36 3.12
CA ARG A 77 -9.53 -2.83 1.81
C ARG A 77 -10.10 -1.44 1.61
N VAL A 78 -9.26 -0.52 1.16
CA VAL A 78 -9.69 0.83 0.79
C VAL A 78 -10.01 0.87 -0.70
N ARG A 79 -11.25 1.21 -1.06
CA ARG A 79 -11.70 1.29 -2.45
C ARG A 79 -12.46 2.58 -2.70
N VAL A 80 -12.35 3.10 -3.92
CA VAL A 80 -13.02 4.32 -4.40
C VAL A 80 -14.24 3.94 -5.22
N PHE A 81 -15.36 4.62 -4.98
CA PHE A 81 -16.61 4.33 -5.69
C PHE A 81 -16.71 5.13 -7.00
N ARG A 82 -16.73 4.43 -8.14
CA ARG A 82 -16.94 4.92 -9.50
C ARG A 82 -16.03 6.08 -9.96
N PRO A 83 -14.71 6.06 -9.69
CA PRO A 83 -13.84 7.20 -10.03
C PRO A 83 -13.76 7.48 -11.54
N GLU A 84 -13.92 6.47 -12.40
CA GLU A 84 -13.92 6.65 -13.86
C GLU A 84 -15.08 7.51 -14.36
N ASP A 85 -16.27 7.33 -13.80
CA ASP A 85 -17.45 8.14 -14.12
C ASP A 85 -17.28 9.60 -13.66
N ASN A 86 -16.53 9.82 -12.58
CA ASN A 86 -16.16 11.16 -12.13
C ASN A 86 -15.13 11.80 -13.08
N ALA A 87 -14.16 11.04 -13.59
CA ALA A 87 -13.20 11.50 -14.59
C ALA A 87 -13.91 11.97 -15.87
N GLU A 88 -14.85 11.15 -16.37
CA GLU A 88 -15.66 11.48 -17.56
C GLU A 88 -16.48 12.74 -17.39
N ARG A 89 -17.06 12.94 -16.20
CA ARG A 89 -17.81 14.17 -15.91
C ARG A 89 -16.91 15.39 -15.74
N MET A 90 -15.69 15.23 -15.24
CA MET A 90 -14.72 16.31 -15.21
C MET A 90 -14.32 16.72 -16.64
N MET A 91 -14.12 15.76 -17.56
CA MET A 91 -13.88 16.06 -18.98
C MET A 91 -15.06 16.83 -19.61
N HIS A 92 -16.31 16.38 -19.40
CA HIS A 92 -17.50 17.14 -19.83
C HIS A 92 -17.53 18.56 -19.23
N SER A 93 -17.09 18.72 -17.98
CA SER A 93 -17.05 20.04 -17.34
C SER A 93 -15.93 20.92 -17.91
N ALA A 94 -14.80 20.32 -18.28
CA ALA A 94 -13.70 20.98 -18.95
C ALA A 94 -14.10 21.48 -20.34
N ASP A 95 -14.90 20.71 -21.10
CA ASP A 95 -15.48 21.15 -22.38
C ASP A 95 -16.30 22.43 -22.22
N ILE A 96 -17.24 22.43 -21.27
CA ILE A 96 -18.13 23.57 -21.03
C ILE A 96 -17.35 24.80 -20.53
N GLY A 97 -16.30 24.60 -19.73
CA GLY A 97 -15.44 25.67 -19.20
C GLY A 97 -14.28 26.09 -20.11
N HIS A 98 -14.16 25.48 -21.30
CA HIS A 98 -13.03 25.65 -22.21
C HIS A 98 -11.67 25.47 -21.52
N MET A 99 -11.50 24.33 -20.83
CA MET A 99 -10.29 23.93 -20.10
C MET A 99 -9.69 22.67 -20.74
N PRO A 100 -8.37 22.41 -20.59
CA PRO A 100 -7.78 21.17 -21.06
C PRO A 100 -8.43 19.97 -20.36
N HIS A 101 -8.66 18.90 -21.10
CA HIS A 101 -9.11 17.64 -20.52
C HIS A 101 -8.02 17.08 -19.63
N VAL A 102 -8.38 16.65 -18.41
CA VAL A 102 -7.53 15.79 -17.60
C VAL A 102 -7.74 14.35 -18.11
N PRO A 103 -6.71 13.69 -18.68
CA PRO A 103 -6.81 12.30 -19.09
C PRO A 103 -7.30 11.42 -17.94
N LYS A 104 -8.08 10.38 -18.27
CA LYS A 104 -8.66 9.47 -17.27
C LYS A 104 -7.55 8.84 -16.41
N GLU A 105 -6.42 8.51 -17.02
CA GLU A 105 -5.25 7.91 -16.40
C GLU A 105 -4.65 8.85 -15.34
N ILE A 106 -4.43 10.12 -15.68
CA ILE A 106 -3.93 11.16 -14.75
C ILE A 106 -4.92 11.37 -13.60
N PHE A 107 -6.23 11.39 -13.89
CA PHE A 107 -7.26 11.56 -12.88
C PHE A 107 -7.27 10.39 -11.87
N LEU A 108 -7.24 9.16 -12.37
CA LEU A 108 -7.22 7.95 -11.53
C LEU A 108 -5.91 7.83 -10.74
N GLU A 109 -4.77 8.13 -11.35
CA GLU A 109 -3.48 8.13 -10.67
C GLU A 109 -3.44 9.16 -9.54
N GLY A 110 -3.92 10.38 -9.80
CA GLY A 110 -4.03 11.44 -8.80
C GLY A 110 -4.89 11.02 -7.61
N ILE A 111 -6.00 10.30 -7.86
CA ILE A 111 -6.83 9.69 -6.81
C ILE A 111 -6.06 8.63 -6.05
N LYS A 112 -5.44 7.66 -6.75
CA LYS A 112 -4.69 6.55 -6.14
C LYS A 112 -3.62 7.08 -5.20
N LYS A 113 -2.70 7.91 -5.69
CA LYS A 113 -1.59 8.46 -4.91
C LYS A 113 -2.08 9.27 -3.70
N THR A 114 -3.10 10.10 -3.89
CA THR A 114 -3.68 10.89 -2.79
C THR A 114 -4.31 10.00 -1.71
N VAL A 115 -5.04 8.94 -2.08
CA VAL A 115 -5.67 8.07 -1.09
C VAL A 115 -4.64 7.16 -0.41
N GLU A 116 -3.67 6.63 -1.16
CA GLU A 116 -2.59 5.79 -0.64
C GLU A 116 -1.74 6.54 0.39
N ALA A 117 -1.37 7.79 0.12
CA ALA A 117 -0.65 8.64 1.07
C ALA A 117 -1.46 8.95 2.36
N ASN A 118 -2.78 8.78 2.32
CA ASN A 118 -3.70 9.15 3.39
C ASN A 118 -4.53 7.96 3.91
N LEU A 119 -4.07 6.71 3.74
CA LEU A 119 -4.84 5.50 4.11
C LEU A 119 -5.24 5.47 5.59
N GLU A 120 -4.39 5.96 6.49
CA GLU A 120 -4.68 6.06 7.92
C GLU A 120 -5.86 7.00 8.23
N TYR A 121 -6.16 7.92 7.31
CA TYR A 121 -7.27 8.86 7.43
C TYR A 121 -8.58 8.32 6.84
N VAL A 122 -8.58 7.12 6.25
CA VAL A 122 -9.82 6.48 5.80
C VAL A 122 -10.56 5.91 7.02
N PRO A 123 -11.77 6.42 7.35
CA PRO A 123 -12.46 6.03 8.57
C PRO A 123 -12.68 4.53 8.72
N PRO A 124 -12.73 4.00 9.97
CA PRO A 124 -13.18 2.64 10.23
C PRO A 124 -14.57 2.40 9.65
N LYS A 125 -14.82 1.18 9.14
CA LYS A 125 -16.10 0.83 8.51
C LYS A 125 -17.29 1.05 9.46
N GLU A 126 -17.09 0.70 10.72
CA GLU A 126 -18.10 0.71 11.79
C GLU A 126 -18.65 2.11 12.06
N THR A 127 -17.87 3.14 11.72
CA THR A 127 -18.26 4.54 11.89
C THR A 127 -19.24 5.02 10.81
N GLY A 128 -19.34 4.29 9.69
CA GLY A 128 -20.06 4.73 8.50
C GLY A 128 -19.42 5.93 7.78
N GLY A 129 -18.25 6.38 8.21
CA GLY A 129 -17.49 7.46 7.59
C GLY A 129 -16.86 7.08 6.25
N SER A 130 -16.21 8.06 5.62
CA SER A 130 -15.46 7.88 4.37
C SER A 130 -14.35 8.90 4.25
N LEU A 131 -13.37 8.65 3.37
CA LEU A 131 -12.44 9.68 2.94
C LEU A 131 -13.06 10.40 1.72
N TYR A 132 -13.43 11.66 1.87
CA TYR A 132 -13.95 12.48 0.76
C TYR A 132 -12.78 12.99 -0.08
N ILE A 133 -12.86 12.80 -1.39
CA ILE A 133 -11.82 13.14 -2.35
C ILE A 133 -12.33 14.27 -3.24
N ARG A 134 -11.49 15.28 -3.44
CA ARG A 134 -11.77 16.50 -4.20
C ARG A 134 -10.72 16.71 -5.29
N PRO A 135 -11.02 16.24 -6.52
CA PRO A 135 -10.34 16.71 -7.71
C PRO A 135 -10.81 18.13 -8.06
N LEU A 136 -9.91 19.03 -8.42
CA LEU A 136 -10.17 20.42 -8.77
C LEU A 136 -9.28 20.81 -9.97
N LEU A 137 -9.89 21.36 -11.01
CA LEU A 137 -9.22 21.88 -12.21
C LEU A 137 -9.54 23.36 -12.35
N PHE A 138 -8.53 24.21 -12.53
CA PHE A 138 -8.71 25.65 -12.71
C PHE A 138 -7.58 26.29 -13.51
N GLY A 139 -7.87 27.40 -14.21
CA GLY A 139 -6.84 28.19 -14.88
C GLY A 139 -5.96 28.89 -13.86
N SER A 140 -4.68 28.51 -13.73
CA SER A 140 -3.75 29.00 -12.72
C SER A 140 -2.81 30.10 -13.22
N GLY A 141 -2.61 30.19 -14.53
CA GLY A 141 -1.63 31.07 -15.16
C GLY A 141 -1.98 32.57 -15.16
N PRO A 142 -1.01 33.44 -15.51
CA PRO A 142 -1.17 34.89 -15.50
C PRO A 142 -1.95 35.41 -16.71
N PHE A 143 -3.28 35.41 -16.65
CA PHE A 143 -4.12 35.89 -17.76
C PHE A 143 -5.41 36.59 -17.32
N ILE A 144 -5.40 37.93 -17.35
CA ILE A 144 -6.57 38.74 -16.99
C ILE A 144 -7.53 38.96 -18.16
N GLY A 145 -7.13 38.65 -19.40
CA GLY A 145 -8.00 38.77 -20.57
C GLY A 145 -9.17 37.79 -20.54
N MET A 146 -10.15 38.00 -21.43
CA MET A 146 -11.23 37.02 -21.64
C MET A 146 -10.81 36.00 -22.70
N GLY A 147 -10.43 34.81 -22.25
CA GLY A 147 -9.89 33.71 -23.06
C GLY A 147 -9.36 32.59 -22.16
N PRO A 148 -8.97 31.42 -22.72
CA PRO A 148 -8.40 30.34 -21.93
C PRO A 148 -7.08 30.78 -21.28
N ALA A 149 -6.85 30.33 -20.04
CA ALA A 149 -5.57 30.54 -19.39
C ALA A 149 -4.42 29.82 -20.15
N PRO A 150 -3.20 30.37 -20.17
CA PRO A 150 -2.04 29.69 -20.75
C PRO A 150 -1.57 28.48 -19.92
N GLU A 151 -2.04 28.38 -18.67
CA GLU A 151 -1.68 27.34 -17.72
C GLU A 151 -2.88 26.96 -16.86
N PHE A 152 -3.05 25.67 -16.61
CA PHE A 152 -4.06 25.10 -15.72
C PHE A 152 -3.42 24.25 -14.65
N THR A 153 -4.02 24.24 -13.47
CA THR A 153 -3.64 23.35 -12.37
C THR A 153 -4.76 22.34 -12.12
N PHE A 154 -4.41 21.07 -12.05
CA PHE A 154 -5.27 19.99 -11.57
C PHE A 154 -4.73 19.48 -10.22
N VAL A 155 -5.56 19.48 -9.18
CA VAL A 155 -5.19 18.96 -7.86
C VAL A 155 -6.20 17.93 -7.40
N VAL A 156 -5.73 16.91 -6.67
CA VAL A 156 -6.58 15.92 -6.01
C VAL A 156 -6.23 15.91 -4.54
N PHE A 157 -7.10 16.44 -3.68
CA PHE A 157 -6.91 16.42 -2.22
C PHE A 157 -8.04 15.66 -1.54
N ALA A 158 -7.87 15.36 -0.25
CA ALA A 158 -8.84 14.57 0.50
C ALA A 158 -9.08 15.13 1.90
N MET A 159 -10.19 14.70 2.51
CA MET A 159 -10.49 14.93 3.93
C MET A 159 -11.35 13.80 4.49
N PRO A 160 -11.10 13.32 5.72
CA PRO A 160 -11.97 12.36 6.37
C PRO A 160 -13.31 13.01 6.71
N VAL A 161 -14.41 12.29 6.48
CA VAL A 161 -15.76 12.76 6.78
C VAL A 161 -16.56 11.67 7.48
N GLY A 162 -17.31 12.07 8.51
CA GLY A 162 -18.27 11.18 9.18
C GLY A 162 -19.49 10.86 8.32
N PRO A 163 -20.41 10.03 8.85
CA PRO A 163 -21.70 9.79 8.21
C PRO A 163 -22.48 11.11 8.12
N TYR A 164 -23.12 11.36 6.96
CA TYR A 164 -23.88 12.60 6.76
C TYR A 164 -25.06 12.74 7.73
N TYR A 165 -25.69 11.61 8.08
CA TYR A 165 -26.78 11.53 9.04
C TYR A 165 -26.39 10.62 10.23
N SER A 166 -25.73 11.18 11.24
CA SER A 166 -25.31 10.45 12.44
C SER A 166 -26.46 9.84 13.25
N GLY A 167 -27.69 10.36 13.11
CA GLY A 167 -28.91 9.86 13.74
C GLY A 167 -29.87 9.11 12.81
N GLY A 168 -29.38 8.63 11.65
CA GLY A 168 -30.19 7.97 10.63
C GLY A 168 -30.79 8.95 9.60
N VAL A 169 -31.09 8.44 8.40
CA VAL A 169 -31.61 9.25 7.29
C VAL A 169 -33.03 9.72 7.61
N LYS A 170 -33.21 11.04 7.76
CA LYS A 170 -34.50 11.66 8.07
C LYS A 170 -35.05 12.46 6.89
N PRO A 171 -36.36 12.41 6.62
CA PRO A 171 -36.98 13.26 5.62
C PRO A 171 -36.92 14.74 5.98
N VAL A 172 -36.74 15.59 4.97
CA VAL A 172 -36.61 17.04 5.13
C VAL A 172 -37.64 17.82 4.30
N ASP A 173 -37.83 19.08 4.68
CA ASP A 173 -38.69 20.00 3.95
C ASP A 173 -37.91 20.66 2.80
N ALA A 174 -38.58 20.88 1.69
CA ALA A 174 -38.07 21.62 0.54
C ALA A 174 -38.98 22.80 0.19
N VAL A 175 -38.40 23.80 -0.46
CA VAL A 175 -39.13 24.96 -0.98
C VAL A 175 -38.78 25.19 -2.45
N VAL A 176 -39.79 25.51 -3.27
CA VAL A 176 -39.60 25.94 -4.65
C VAL A 176 -39.02 27.35 -4.65
N VAL A 177 -37.93 27.56 -5.39
CA VAL A 177 -37.32 28.89 -5.56
C VAL A 177 -37.96 29.55 -6.78
N GLU A 178 -38.71 30.63 -6.55
CA GLU A 178 -39.45 31.35 -7.60
C GLU A 178 -38.69 32.54 -8.19
N ASP A 179 -37.77 33.12 -7.41
CA ASP A 179 -37.07 34.37 -7.72
C ASP A 179 -35.67 34.16 -8.29
N PHE A 180 -35.29 32.91 -8.59
CA PHE A 180 -33.95 32.56 -9.06
C PHE A 180 -33.97 31.24 -9.84
N ASP A 181 -33.40 31.28 -11.05
CA ASP A 181 -33.14 30.09 -11.86
C ASP A 181 -31.73 29.57 -11.65
N ARG A 182 -31.57 28.26 -11.42
CA ARG A 182 -30.25 27.65 -11.23
C ARG A 182 -29.40 27.65 -12.50
N SER A 183 -30.01 27.30 -13.63
CA SER A 183 -29.36 27.26 -14.94
C SER A 183 -30.40 27.34 -16.05
N ALA A 184 -30.08 28.11 -17.08
CA ALA A 184 -30.84 28.06 -18.34
C ALA A 184 -30.52 26.75 -19.12
N PRO A 185 -31.41 26.30 -20.03
CA PRO A 185 -31.25 25.04 -20.78
C PRO A 185 -29.96 24.89 -21.59
N ASN A 186 -29.46 25.99 -22.14
CA ASN A 186 -28.19 26.04 -22.87
C ASN A 186 -27.06 26.69 -22.05
N GLY A 187 -27.24 26.77 -20.74
CA GLY A 187 -26.24 27.26 -19.80
C GLY A 187 -25.27 26.17 -19.39
N THR A 188 -24.68 26.35 -18.21
CA THR A 188 -23.59 25.51 -17.70
C THR A 188 -24.04 24.44 -16.72
N GLY A 189 -25.36 24.30 -16.47
CA GLY A 189 -25.91 23.45 -15.41
C GLY A 189 -25.57 21.96 -15.50
N SER A 190 -25.34 21.43 -16.71
CA SER A 190 -24.92 20.04 -16.91
C SER A 190 -23.48 19.75 -16.46
N ALA A 191 -22.65 20.79 -16.29
CA ALA A 191 -21.27 20.70 -15.86
C ALA A 191 -21.10 21.04 -14.37
N LYS A 192 -20.01 20.55 -13.77
CA LYS A 192 -19.67 20.76 -12.36
C LYS A 192 -18.77 21.98 -12.17
N LEU A 193 -19.16 23.12 -12.76
CA LEU A 193 -18.40 24.38 -12.67
C LEU A 193 -18.65 25.09 -11.35
N GLY A 194 -17.63 25.74 -10.80
CA GLY A 194 -17.77 26.55 -9.56
C GLY A 194 -18.81 27.67 -9.70
N GLY A 195 -18.92 28.26 -10.89
CA GLY A 195 -19.90 29.31 -11.21
C GLY A 195 -21.37 28.89 -11.07
N ASN A 196 -21.67 27.58 -11.09
CA ASN A 196 -23.03 27.07 -10.88
C ASN A 196 -23.46 27.05 -9.40
N TYR A 197 -22.50 27.16 -8.47
CA TYR A 197 -22.75 26.99 -7.03
C TYR A 197 -22.77 28.31 -6.28
N ALA A 198 -21.87 29.24 -6.58
CA ALA A 198 -21.82 30.52 -5.87
C ALA A 198 -23.16 31.31 -5.92
N PRO A 199 -23.87 31.38 -7.06
CA PRO A 199 -25.17 32.06 -7.14
C PRO A 199 -26.28 31.42 -6.30
N THR A 200 -26.20 30.11 -6.01
CA THR A 200 -27.25 29.39 -5.25
C THR A 200 -27.14 29.64 -3.74
N LEU A 201 -26.02 30.18 -3.25
CA LEU A 201 -25.80 30.39 -1.81
C LEU A 201 -26.83 31.33 -1.18
N ALA A 202 -27.18 32.44 -1.86
CA ALA A 202 -28.16 33.39 -1.35
C ALA A 202 -29.58 32.79 -1.23
N PRO A 203 -30.18 32.17 -2.27
CA PRO A 203 -31.49 31.52 -2.13
C PRO A 203 -31.46 30.37 -1.12
N MET A 204 -30.40 29.55 -1.08
CA MET A 204 -30.25 28.49 -0.07
C MET A 204 -30.21 29.05 1.36
N ALA A 205 -29.50 30.16 1.60
CA ALA A 205 -29.46 30.79 2.91
C ALA A 205 -30.82 31.35 3.34
N ARG A 206 -31.57 31.95 2.41
CA ARG A 206 -32.96 32.41 2.67
C ARG A 206 -33.88 31.25 3.02
N ALA A 207 -33.86 30.17 2.22
CA ALA A 207 -34.65 28.98 2.46
C ALA A 207 -34.33 28.34 3.82
N LYS A 208 -33.05 28.16 4.14
CA LYS A 208 -32.60 27.60 5.42
C LYS A 208 -33.06 28.46 6.61
N LYS A 209 -32.99 29.79 6.50
CA LYS A 209 -33.49 30.71 7.54
C LYS A 209 -34.99 30.55 7.77
N ASN A 210 -35.75 30.18 6.74
CA ASN A 210 -37.19 29.93 6.81
C ASN A 210 -37.54 28.47 7.15
N GLY A 211 -36.57 27.65 7.56
CA GLY A 211 -36.79 26.26 7.96
C GLY A 211 -36.79 25.24 6.82
N TYR A 212 -36.41 25.64 5.60
CA TYR A 212 -36.33 24.76 4.44
C TYR A 212 -34.87 24.41 4.12
N PRO A 213 -34.39 23.21 4.50
CA PRO A 213 -33.01 22.79 4.21
C PRO A 213 -32.76 22.49 2.73
N LEU A 214 -33.80 22.23 1.94
CA LEU A 214 -33.69 22.00 0.49
C LEU A 214 -34.42 23.07 -0.31
N THR A 215 -33.84 23.40 -1.46
CA THR A 215 -34.40 24.32 -2.45
C THR A 215 -34.55 23.58 -3.77
N LEU A 216 -35.77 23.52 -4.29
CA LEU A 216 -36.14 22.91 -5.56
C LEU A 216 -36.16 23.98 -6.65
N HIS A 217 -35.47 23.72 -7.75
CA HIS A 217 -35.46 24.58 -8.94
C HIS A 217 -36.31 23.96 -10.04
N LEU A 218 -36.99 24.84 -10.77
CA LEU A 218 -37.79 24.49 -11.93
C LEU A 218 -37.10 24.97 -13.22
N ASP A 219 -37.61 24.53 -14.35
CA ASP A 219 -37.11 24.98 -15.65
C ASP A 219 -37.26 26.49 -15.81
N ALA A 220 -36.17 27.15 -16.25
CA ALA A 220 -36.11 28.61 -16.38
C ALA A 220 -37.07 29.21 -17.43
N LYS A 221 -37.73 28.38 -18.26
CA LYS A 221 -38.59 28.87 -19.35
C LYS A 221 -40.05 29.00 -18.92
N THR A 222 -40.56 27.99 -18.22
CA THR A 222 -41.98 27.89 -17.88
C THR A 222 -42.24 27.83 -16.39
N HIS A 223 -41.23 27.48 -15.58
CA HIS A 223 -41.36 27.28 -14.14
C HIS A 223 -42.45 26.25 -13.83
N THR A 224 -42.55 25.19 -14.65
CA THR A 224 -43.54 24.12 -14.51
C THR A 224 -42.92 22.73 -14.44
N LEU A 225 -41.72 22.55 -14.98
CA LEU A 225 -40.98 21.28 -14.97
C LEU A 225 -39.91 21.30 -13.89
N ILE A 226 -39.74 20.18 -13.20
CA ILE A 226 -38.73 20.00 -12.18
C ILE A 226 -37.36 19.79 -12.84
N ASP A 227 -36.37 20.60 -12.44
CA ASP A 227 -34.97 20.39 -12.81
C ASP A 227 -34.24 19.61 -11.70
N GLU A 228 -33.79 20.29 -10.65
CA GLU A 228 -33.04 19.66 -9.56
C GLU A 228 -33.17 20.42 -8.24
N PHE A 229 -32.69 19.83 -7.15
CA PHE A 229 -32.39 20.57 -5.93
C PHE A 229 -31.01 21.24 -6.07
N SER A 230 -30.79 22.40 -5.44
CA SER A 230 -29.58 23.24 -5.64
C SER A 230 -28.24 22.51 -5.84
N THR A 231 -27.98 21.46 -5.05
CA THR A 231 -26.73 20.69 -5.09
C THR A 231 -26.95 19.19 -5.32
N SER A 232 -28.14 18.76 -5.76
CA SER A 232 -28.54 17.35 -5.82
C SER A 232 -29.67 17.13 -6.82
N ASN A 233 -29.66 16.04 -7.58
CA ASN A 233 -30.72 15.78 -8.54
C ASN A 233 -32.02 15.38 -7.84
N PHE A 234 -33.14 15.67 -8.50
CA PHE A 234 -34.45 15.16 -8.12
C PHE A 234 -34.62 13.71 -8.58
N VAL A 235 -35.16 12.87 -7.71
CA VAL A 235 -35.61 11.51 -8.03
C VAL A 235 -36.96 11.22 -7.37
N GLY A 236 -37.83 10.52 -8.07
CA GLY A 236 -39.15 10.09 -7.58
C GLY A 236 -39.33 8.59 -7.73
N LEU A 237 -40.10 7.99 -6.83
CA LEU A 237 -40.59 6.62 -6.95
C LEU A 237 -42.12 6.63 -7.04
N THR A 238 -42.67 5.91 -8.01
CA THR A 238 -44.10 5.68 -8.07
C THR A 238 -44.56 4.76 -6.92
N TYR A 239 -45.87 4.68 -6.74
CA TYR A 239 -46.46 3.62 -5.93
C TYR A 239 -46.05 2.24 -6.48
N PRO A 240 -45.88 1.24 -5.61
CA PRO A 240 -45.62 -0.12 -6.04
C PRO A 240 -46.82 -0.68 -6.80
N ASP A 241 -46.56 -1.51 -7.82
CA ASP A 241 -47.56 -2.34 -8.48
C ASP A 241 -47.95 -3.55 -7.61
N ALA A 242 -48.79 -4.45 -8.16
CA ALA A 242 -49.27 -5.63 -7.44
C ALA A 242 -48.14 -6.59 -7.04
N GLU A 243 -47.03 -6.58 -7.77
CA GLU A 243 -45.83 -7.37 -7.54
C GLU A 243 -44.79 -6.65 -6.66
N GLY A 244 -45.10 -5.43 -6.18
CA GLY A 244 -44.20 -4.63 -5.35
C GLY A 244 -43.10 -3.90 -6.13
N LYS A 245 -43.15 -3.87 -7.47
CA LYS A 245 -42.20 -3.14 -8.32
C LYS A 245 -42.62 -1.69 -8.45
N ARG A 246 -41.63 -0.81 -8.63
CA ARG A 246 -41.81 0.63 -8.73
C ARG A 246 -41.22 1.14 -10.03
N ILE A 247 -41.49 2.39 -10.37
CA ILE A 247 -40.79 3.11 -11.43
C ILE A 247 -39.95 4.20 -10.77
N PHE A 248 -38.64 4.17 -11.05
CA PHE A 248 -37.69 5.22 -10.70
C PHE A 248 -37.74 6.32 -11.77
N VAL A 249 -38.19 7.50 -11.38
CA VAL A 249 -38.36 8.64 -12.30
C VAL A 249 -37.33 9.71 -11.99
N THR A 250 -36.67 10.23 -13.02
CA THR A 250 -35.76 11.37 -12.88
C THR A 250 -35.94 12.34 -14.05
N PRO A 251 -35.77 13.65 -13.84
CA PRO A 251 -35.94 14.63 -14.90
C PRO A 251 -34.94 14.44 -16.04
N ASP A 252 -35.46 14.47 -17.27
CA ASP A 252 -34.68 14.69 -18.49
C ASP A 252 -34.60 16.19 -18.77
N SER A 253 -33.48 16.80 -18.37
CA SER A 253 -33.23 18.23 -18.52
C SER A 253 -31.76 18.48 -18.86
N SER A 254 -31.51 19.41 -19.79
CA SER A 254 -30.14 19.83 -20.12
C SER A 254 -29.53 20.77 -19.08
N SER A 255 -30.35 21.30 -18.15
CA SER A 255 -29.94 22.21 -17.07
C SER A 255 -29.43 21.49 -15.82
N ILE A 256 -29.58 20.17 -15.74
CA ILE A 256 -29.27 19.41 -14.52
C ILE A 256 -27.90 18.73 -14.61
N LEU A 257 -27.24 18.60 -13.46
CA LEU A 257 -25.93 17.97 -13.39
C LEU A 257 -26.02 16.48 -13.76
N LYS A 258 -25.09 16.00 -14.61
CA LYS A 258 -24.96 14.58 -14.97
C LYS A 258 -24.48 13.73 -13.76
N SER A 259 -25.37 13.36 -12.85
CA SER A 259 -24.98 12.74 -11.58
C SER A 259 -24.64 11.25 -11.66
N VAL A 260 -23.46 10.90 -11.15
CA VAL A 260 -23.04 9.50 -10.91
C VAL A 260 -23.99 8.81 -9.93
N THR A 261 -24.41 9.48 -8.85
CA THR A 261 -25.35 8.91 -7.87
C THR A 261 -26.71 8.60 -8.49
N ARG A 262 -27.27 9.54 -9.27
CA ARG A 262 -28.54 9.35 -9.98
C ARG A 262 -28.48 8.13 -10.90
N ARG A 263 -27.43 8.03 -11.72
CA ARG A 263 -27.20 6.89 -12.63
C ARG A 263 -27.04 5.56 -11.88
N SER A 264 -26.31 5.56 -10.76
CA SER A 264 -26.17 4.37 -9.91
C SER A 264 -27.51 3.93 -9.32
N LEU A 265 -28.32 4.85 -8.80
CA LEU A 265 -29.63 4.52 -8.23
C LEU A 265 -30.58 3.94 -9.28
N ALA A 266 -30.59 4.49 -10.50
CA ALA A 266 -31.35 3.95 -11.62
C ALA A 266 -30.91 2.52 -11.99
N ALA A 267 -29.59 2.26 -12.06
CA ALA A 267 -29.06 0.93 -12.34
C ALA A 267 -29.40 -0.09 -11.22
N ILE A 268 -29.36 0.34 -9.95
CA ILE A 268 -29.80 -0.50 -8.82
C ILE A 268 -31.31 -0.77 -8.89
N ALA A 269 -32.13 0.22 -9.25
CA ALA A 269 -33.56 0.02 -9.46
C ALA A 269 -33.81 -1.06 -10.52
N GLN A 270 -33.09 -1.02 -11.65
CA GLN A 270 -33.15 -2.07 -12.67
C GLN A 270 -32.73 -3.44 -12.14
N LYS A 271 -31.69 -3.53 -11.29
CA LYS A 271 -31.29 -4.78 -10.61
C LYS A 271 -32.41 -5.35 -9.75
N PHE A 272 -33.25 -4.50 -9.15
CA PHE A 272 -34.45 -4.92 -8.43
C PHE A 272 -35.64 -5.27 -9.32
N GLY A 273 -35.50 -5.19 -10.65
CA GLY A 273 -36.57 -5.41 -11.62
C GLY A 273 -37.57 -4.25 -11.68
N TRP A 274 -37.19 -3.06 -11.19
CA TRP A 274 -38.01 -1.84 -11.26
C TRP A 274 -37.84 -1.14 -12.62
N GLY A 275 -38.86 -0.39 -13.02
CA GLY A 275 -38.79 0.48 -14.20
C GLY A 275 -37.92 1.71 -13.94
N VAL A 276 -37.37 2.29 -15.01
CA VAL A 276 -36.65 3.57 -14.96
C VAL A 276 -37.18 4.47 -16.08
N GLU A 277 -37.59 5.69 -15.72
CA GLU A 277 -38.03 6.73 -16.65
C GLU A 277 -37.16 7.99 -16.48
N GLU A 278 -36.41 8.34 -17.52
CA GLU A 278 -35.78 9.65 -17.66
C GLU A 278 -36.64 10.47 -18.63
N ARG A 279 -37.39 11.44 -18.10
CA ARG A 279 -38.37 12.23 -18.85
C ARG A 279 -38.60 13.61 -18.21
N PRO A 280 -39.20 14.58 -18.92
CA PRO A 280 -39.72 15.78 -18.26
C PRO A 280 -40.70 15.41 -17.13
N VAL A 281 -40.53 16.02 -15.96
CA VAL A 281 -41.39 15.81 -14.78
C VAL A 281 -42.06 17.13 -14.43
N ALA A 282 -43.38 17.20 -14.59
CA ALA A 282 -44.11 18.41 -14.20
C ALA A 282 -44.25 18.48 -12.67
N LEU A 283 -44.08 19.66 -12.08
CA LEU A 283 -44.33 19.86 -10.65
C LEU A 283 -45.76 19.43 -10.26
N LYS A 284 -46.71 19.62 -11.18
CA LYS A 284 -48.09 19.18 -11.04
C LYS A 284 -48.23 17.69 -10.77
N GLU A 285 -47.33 16.84 -11.25
CA GLU A 285 -47.35 15.40 -10.94
C GLU A 285 -47.10 15.13 -9.45
N VAL A 286 -46.29 15.97 -8.81
CA VAL A 286 -46.04 15.90 -7.37
C VAL A 286 -47.25 16.44 -6.60
N GLU A 287 -47.87 17.52 -7.07
CA GLU A 287 -49.10 18.09 -6.50
C GLU A 287 -50.30 17.13 -6.58
N GLU A 288 -50.40 16.38 -7.68
CA GLU A 288 -51.43 15.35 -7.92
C GLU A 288 -51.14 14.03 -7.18
N GLY A 289 -50.01 13.95 -6.44
CA GLY A 289 -49.66 12.76 -5.66
C GLY A 289 -49.31 11.54 -6.51
N LYS A 290 -48.66 11.70 -7.67
CA LYS A 290 -48.25 10.55 -8.50
C LYS A 290 -47.04 9.79 -7.97
N PHE A 291 -46.28 10.40 -7.06
CA PHE A 291 -45.11 9.79 -6.44
C PHE A 291 -45.41 9.34 -5.02
N ALA A 292 -45.05 8.09 -4.71
CA ALA A 292 -45.09 7.59 -3.34
C ALA A 292 -43.96 8.19 -2.50
N GLU A 293 -42.79 8.40 -3.11
CA GLU A 293 -41.61 8.94 -2.46
C GLU A 293 -40.86 9.91 -3.40
N VAL A 294 -40.32 11.00 -2.85
CA VAL A 294 -39.43 11.94 -3.54
C VAL A 294 -38.16 12.13 -2.72
N ALA A 295 -37.01 12.27 -3.39
CA ALA A 295 -35.75 12.55 -2.72
C ALA A 295 -34.80 13.41 -3.57
N ALA A 296 -33.88 14.07 -2.89
CA ALA A 296 -32.68 14.63 -3.49
C ALA A 296 -31.55 13.58 -3.47
N CYS A 297 -30.77 13.45 -4.55
CA CYS A 297 -29.64 12.50 -4.59
C CYS A 297 -28.30 13.12 -5.03
N GLY A 298 -27.20 12.63 -4.43
CA GLY A 298 -25.82 13.09 -4.71
C GLY A 298 -24.77 12.48 -3.78
N THR A 299 -23.48 12.62 -4.10
CA THR A 299 -22.36 11.91 -3.40
C THR A 299 -22.34 12.10 -1.88
N ALA A 300 -22.72 13.26 -1.37
CA ALA A 300 -22.61 13.59 0.06
C ALA A 300 -23.53 12.73 0.92
N ALA A 301 -24.84 12.76 0.63
CA ALA A 301 -25.88 12.09 1.42
C ALA A 301 -26.44 10.82 0.75
N ILE A 302 -26.11 10.58 -0.52
CA ILE A 302 -26.67 9.55 -1.42
C ILE A 302 -28.14 9.83 -1.73
N ILE A 303 -28.99 9.76 -0.71
CA ILE A 303 -30.43 10.04 -0.75
C ILE A 303 -30.77 10.94 0.44
N THR A 304 -31.51 12.00 0.18
CA THR A 304 -32.17 12.85 1.18
C THR A 304 -33.67 12.85 0.89
N PRO A 305 -34.48 12.10 1.66
CA PRO A 305 -35.91 12.01 1.43
C PRO A 305 -36.58 13.37 1.64
N VAL A 306 -37.62 13.65 0.86
CA VAL A 306 -38.41 14.88 0.95
C VAL A 306 -39.79 14.52 1.47
N LYS A 307 -40.16 15.12 2.61
CA LYS A 307 -41.49 14.91 3.21
C LYS A 307 -42.51 15.97 2.85
N LYS A 308 -42.01 17.14 2.44
CA LYS A 308 -42.82 18.32 2.15
C LYS A 308 -42.15 19.20 1.12
N ILE A 309 -42.90 19.70 0.16
CA ILE A 309 -42.49 20.74 -0.79
C ILE A 309 -43.43 21.93 -0.64
N VAL A 310 -42.87 23.12 -0.45
CA VAL A 310 -43.62 24.38 -0.30
C VAL A 310 -43.42 25.26 -1.52
N ARG A 311 -44.52 25.84 -2.02
CA ARG A 311 -44.52 26.82 -3.11
C ARG A 311 -45.50 27.94 -2.76
N GLY A 312 -45.00 29.11 -2.38
CA GLY A 312 -45.85 30.17 -1.83
C GLY A 312 -46.66 29.66 -0.63
N ASP A 313 -47.99 29.78 -0.69
CA ASP A 313 -48.91 29.28 0.34
C ASP A 313 -49.25 27.79 0.20
N GLN A 314 -48.86 27.16 -0.91
CA GLN A 314 -49.16 25.75 -1.17
C GLN A 314 -48.16 24.84 -0.46
N VAL A 315 -48.71 23.83 0.22
CA VAL A 315 -47.95 22.79 0.91
C VAL A 315 -48.29 21.43 0.31
N ILE A 316 -47.29 20.75 -0.23
CA ILE A 316 -47.43 19.40 -0.79
C ILE A 316 -46.72 18.44 0.15
N THR A 317 -47.46 17.51 0.76
CA THR A 317 -46.92 16.46 1.63
C THR A 317 -46.68 15.19 0.84
N ILE A 318 -45.50 14.57 1.01
CA ILE A 318 -45.05 13.42 0.21
C ILE A 318 -44.42 12.40 1.15
N GLY A 319 -44.64 11.11 0.92
CA GLY A 319 -43.96 10.03 1.64
C GLY A 319 -44.10 10.07 3.17
N SER A 320 -43.21 9.35 3.85
CA SER A 320 -43.14 9.30 5.31
C SER A 320 -42.62 10.61 5.91
N GLN A 321 -43.14 10.98 7.08
CA GLN A 321 -42.80 12.24 7.76
C GLN A 321 -41.62 12.10 8.75
N ASP A 322 -41.37 10.88 9.20
CA ASP A 322 -40.43 10.58 10.29
C ASP A 322 -39.21 9.80 9.82
N GLU A 323 -39.39 8.91 8.84
CA GLU A 323 -38.37 7.95 8.39
C GLU A 323 -38.26 7.92 6.87
N ILE A 324 -37.13 7.41 6.36
CA ILE A 324 -36.96 7.13 4.94
C ILE A 324 -38.03 6.14 4.46
N GLY A 325 -38.63 6.41 3.29
CA GLY A 325 -39.60 5.50 2.68
C GLY A 325 -38.96 4.17 2.26
N GLU A 326 -39.75 3.10 2.24
CA GLU A 326 -39.27 1.73 1.99
C GLU A 326 -38.52 1.60 0.66
N GLY A 327 -39.00 2.26 -0.40
CA GLY A 327 -38.40 2.19 -1.72
C GLY A 327 -37.01 2.80 -1.75
N PHE A 328 -36.88 4.04 -1.27
CA PHE A 328 -35.57 4.70 -1.19
C PHE A 328 -34.66 4.07 -0.14
N LYS A 329 -35.20 3.50 0.94
CA LYS A 329 -34.40 2.74 1.92
C LYS A 329 -33.73 1.55 1.24
N LYS A 330 -34.47 0.78 0.44
CA LYS A 330 -33.93 -0.36 -0.31
C LYS A 330 -32.82 0.04 -1.28
N LEU A 331 -32.99 1.15 -2.02
CA LEU A 331 -31.95 1.69 -2.89
C LEU A 331 -30.72 2.20 -2.12
N TYR A 332 -30.94 2.87 -1.00
CA TYR A 332 -29.88 3.40 -0.13
C TYR A 332 -29.04 2.28 0.48
N ASP A 333 -29.68 1.26 1.03
CA ASP A 333 -29.02 0.12 1.68
C ASP A 333 -28.14 -0.64 0.68
N GLU A 334 -28.64 -0.91 -0.53
CA GLU A 334 -27.85 -1.56 -1.59
C GLU A 334 -26.67 -0.70 -2.03
N TYR A 335 -26.88 0.59 -2.28
CA TYR A 335 -25.83 1.52 -2.69
C TYR A 335 -24.73 1.61 -1.62
N ARG A 336 -25.09 1.75 -0.34
CA ARG A 336 -24.15 1.76 0.78
C ARG A 336 -23.47 0.40 0.97
N GLY A 337 -24.22 -0.69 0.79
CA GLY A 337 -23.70 -2.04 0.88
C GLY A 337 -22.62 -2.31 -0.15
N ILE A 338 -22.80 -1.83 -1.40
CA ILE A 338 -21.76 -1.88 -2.43
C ILE A 338 -20.55 -1.04 -1.99
N GLN A 339 -20.75 0.23 -1.58
CA GLN A 339 -19.65 1.09 -1.12
C GLN A 339 -18.82 0.48 0.01
N GLY A 340 -19.48 -0.16 0.98
CA GLY A 340 -18.84 -0.79 2.15
C GLY A 340 -18.35 -2.22 1.92
N GLY A 341 -18.54 -2.77 0.71
CA GLY A 341 -18.19 -4.15 0.36
C GLY A 341 -19.03 -5.22 1.07
N ASP A 342 -20.20 -4.87 1.61
CA ASP A 342 -21.16 -5.80 2.21
C ASP A 342 -22.02 -6.51 1.18
N VAL A 343 -22.23 -5.86 0.04
CA VAL A 343 -22.97 -6.39 -1.10
C VAL A 343 -22.00 -6.59 -2.26
N GLU A 344 -22.17 -7.70 -2.98
CA GLU A 344 -21.40 -7.96 -4.18
C GLU A 344 -21.58 -6.85 -5.22
N ASP A 345 -20.47 -6.30 -5.67
CA ASP A 345 -20.42 -5.29 -6.72
C ASP A 345 -20.53 -5.94 -8.10
N THR A 346 -21.75 -6.27 -8.51
CA THR A 346 -22.06 -6.85 -9.83
C THR A 346 -21.86 -5.88 -10.99
N PHE A 347 -21.58 -4.60 -10.70
CA PHE A 347 -21.44 -3.54 -11.71
C PHE A 347 -19.98 -3.14 -11.96
N ASN A 348 -19.02 -3.67 -11.18
CA ASN A 348 -17.62 -3.26 -11.18
C ASN A 348 -17.43 -1.75 -10.92
N TRP A 349 -18.15 -1.21 -9.94
CA TRP A 349 -18.07 0.19 -9.51
C TRP A 349 -16.98 0.49 -8.49
N LEU A 350 -16.47 -0.50 -7.76
CA LEU A 350 -15.42 -0.33 -6.77
C LEU A 350 -14.03 -0.45 -7.41
N TRP A 351 -13.21 0.59 -7.22
CA TRP A 351 -11.89 0.69 -7.84
C TRP A 351 -10.77 1.03 -6.84
N PRO A 352 -9.57 0.43 -6.99
CA PRO A 352 -9.33 -0.76 -7.78
C PRO A 352 -9.97 -1.97 -7.07
N LYS A 353 -10.21 -3.06 -7.80
CA LYS A 353 -10.97 -4.22 -7.29
C LYS A 353 -10.29 -4.84 -6.06
N GLU A 354 -8.96 -4.87 -6.06
CA GLU A 354 -8.07 -5.41 -5.03
C GLU A 354 -7.89 -4.50 -3.80
N GLY A 355 -8.26 -3.21 -3.91
CA GLY A 355 -8.04 -2.19 -2.89
C GLY A 355 -6.70 -1.45 -3.01
N LEU A 356 -6.72 -0.17 -2.65
CA LEU A 356 -5.57 0.71 -2.55
C LEU A 356 -4.75 0.35 -1.31
N ASN A 357 -3.61 -0.31 -1.52
CA ASN A 357 -2.69 -0.73 -0.48
C ASN A 357 -1.25 -0.59 -1.00
N GLN A 358 -0.39 0.04 -0.22
CA GLN A 358 1.06 0.10 -0.50
C GLN A 358 1.82 -1.12 0.03
N TYR A 359 1.19 -1.89 0.92
CA TYR A 359 1.78 -3.03 1.58
C TYR A 359 0.86 -4.23 1.54
N ASP A 360 1.45 -5.41 1.42
CA ASP A 360 0.82 -6.67 1.76
C ASP A 360 1.42 -7.19 3.05
N PHE A 361 0.58 -7.65 3.94
CA PHE A 361 0.84 -7.48 5.35
C PHE A 361 0.39 -8.78 6.00
N ALA A 362 1.28 -9.48 6.67
CA ALA A 362 1.00 -10.75 7.31
C ALA A 362 0.81 -10.55 8.81
N ILE A 363 -0.41 -10.20 9.23
CA ILE A 363 -0.81 -10.37 10.63
C ILE A 363 -1.26 -11.81 10.80
N THR A 364 -0.59 -12.44 11.75
CA THR A 364 -0.75 -13.81 12.21
C THR A 364 -1.72 -13.82 13.40
N ASN A 365 -2.38 -14.95 13.66
CA ASN A 365 -3.27 -15.00 14.82
C ASN A 365 -2.41 -15.04 16.10
N PRO A 366 -2.75 -14.25 17.14
CA PRO A 366 -2.01 -14.29 18.38
C PRO A 366 -2.09 -15.70 18.97
N LEU A 367 -0.94 -16.25 19.34
CA LEU A 367 -0.86 -17.49 20.07
C LEU A 367 -1.33 -17.26 21.52
N PRO A 368 -2.02 -18.22 22.15
CA PRO A 368 -2.29 -18.15 23.57
C PRO A 368 -1.00 -17.97 24.38
N LEU A 369 -1.01 -17.05 25.34
CA LEU A 369 0.11 -16.88 26.27
C LEU A 369 0.21 -18.11 27.18
N TRP A 370 1.43 -18.44 27.58
CA TRP A 370 1.68 -19.49 28.54
C TRP A 370 1.01 -19.19 29.89
N THR A 371 0.42 -20.21 30.50
CA THR A 371 -0.26 -20.13 31.78
C THR A 371 0.23 -21.19 32.75
N LYS A 372 -0.10 -21.01 34.04
CA LYS A 372 0.18 -22.03 35.07
C LYS A 372 -0.48 -23.38 34.77
N LYS A 373 -1.60 -23.42 34.03
CA LYS A 373 -2.25 -24.68 33.65
C LYS A 373 -1.41 -25.48 32.64
N ASP A 374 -0.71 -24.78 31.75
CA ASP A 374 0.17 -25.42 30.77
C ASP A 374 1.33 -26.11 31.48
N LEU A 375 1.92 -25.45 32.49
CA LEU A 375 2.92 -26.05 33.36
C LEU A 375 2.40 -27.32 34.05
N GLU A 376 1.19 -27.31 34.60
CA GLU A 376 0.60 -28.50 35.24
C GLU A 376 0.35 -29.64 34.23
N PHE A 377 -0.04 -29.34 32.99
CA PHE A 377 -0.13 -30.35 31.94
C PHE A 377 1.23 -31.01 31.67
N PHE A 378 2.30 -30.21 31.56
CA PHE A 378 3.65 -30.72 31.28
C PHE A 378 4.28 -31.52 32.42
N LYS A 379 3.70 -31.49 33.63
CA LYS A 379 4.07 -32.37 34.76
C LYS A 379 3.34 -33.72 34.75
N THR A 380 2.35 -33.90 33.87
CA THR A 380 1.69 -35.21 33.70
C THR A 380 2.55 -36.12 32.82
N ALA A 381 2.38 -37.45 32.94
CA ALA A 381 3.10 -38.40 32.07
C ALA A 381 2.86 -38.14 30.57
N ALA A 382 1.66 -37.69 30.19
CA ALA A 382 1.34 -37.32 28.82
C ALA A 382 2.09 -36.04 28.39
N GLY A 383 2.11 -35.01 29.24
CA GLY A 383 2.83 -33.78 28.99
C GLY A 383 4.36 -33.98 28.92
N GLU A 384 4.94 -34.76 29.83
CA GLU A 384 6.36 -35.13 29.78
C GLU A 384 6.72 -35.85 28.48
N THR A 385 5.84 -36.76 28.01
CA THR A 385 6.03 -37.44 26.72
C THR A 385 6.03 -36.44 25.56
N VAL A 386 5.05 -35.55 25.49
CA VAL A 386 4.98 -34.50 24.46
C VAL A 386 6.22 -33.60 24.51
N PHE A 387 6.60 -33.15 25.70
CA PHE A 387 7.76 -32.26 25.86
C PHE A 387 9.07 -32.95 25.47
N SER A 388 9.22 -34.23 25.81
CA SER A 388 10.38 -35.02 25.40
C SER A 388 10.51 -35.08 23.88
N GLN A 389 9.40 -35.19 23.14
CA GLN A 389 9.38 -35.19 21.67
C GLN A 389 9.71 -33.82 21.08
N LEU A 390 9.26 -32.73 21.70
CA LEU A 390 9.52 -31.36 21.25
C LEU A 390 10.97 -30.89 21.53
N THR A 391 11.66 -31.53 22.48
CA THR A 391 13.03 -31.17 22.88
C THR A 391 14.10 -32.13 22.37
N VAL A 392 13.75 -33.03 21.44
CA VAL A 392 14.73 -33.91 20.79
C VAL A 392 15.61 -33.09 19.87
N ILE A 393 16.93 -33.17 20.09
CA ILE A 393 17.93 -32.70 19.12
C ILE A 393 18.12 -33.81 18.08
N PRO A 394 17.76 -33.60 16.80
CA PRO A 394 17.91 -34.64 15.78
C PRO A 394 19.39 -34.98 15.57
N GLU A 395 19.71 -36.26 15.42
CA GLU A 395 21.05 -36.67 15.00
C GLU A 395 21.35 -36.15 13.57
N PRO A 396 22.60 -35.76 13.27
CA PRO A 396 22.97 -35.32 11.92
C PRO A 396 22.61 -36.36 10.86
N GLY A 397 21.87 -35.94 9.83
CA GLY A 397 21.43 -36.81 8.74
C GLY A 397 20.05 -37.43 8.91
N VAL A 398 19.40 -37.26 10.07
CA VAL A 398 17.98 -37.58 10.26
C VAL A 398 17.13 -36.45 9.66
N ILE A 399 16.18 -36.83 8.80
CA ILE A 399 15.26 -35.88 8.17
C ILE A 399 14.42 -35.19 9.27
N PRO A 400 14.50 -33.85 9.41
CA PRO A 400 13.77 -33.14 10.45
C PRO A 400 12.25 -33.17 10.21
N ASN A 401 11.50 -33.33 11.30
CA ASN A 401 10.03 -33.25 11.27
C ASN A 401 9.59 -31.79 11.50
N PHE A 402 9.16 -31.13 10.43
CA PHE A 402 8.74 -29.73 10.47
C PHE A 402 7.46 -29.47 11.26
N SER A 403 6.57 -30.47 11.40
CA SER A 403 5.35 -30.33 12.20
C SER A 403 5.68 -30.30 13.70
N THR A 404 6.57 -31.18 14.14
CA THR A 404 7.12 -31.16 15.51
C THR A 404 7.92 -29.90 15.76
N MET A 405 8.78 -29.49 14.81
CA MET A 405 9.55 -28.25 14.91
C MET A 405 8.66 -27.01 15.02
N THR A 406 7.62 -26.91 14.18
CA THR A 406 6.64 -25.80 14.23
C THR A 406 5.94 -25.75 15.58
N SER A 407 5.56 -26.91 16.12
CA SER A 407 4.94 -26.99 17.45
C SER A 407 5.90 -26.53 18.55
N ALA A 408 7.17 -26.92 18.46
CA ALA A 408 8.21 -26.50 19.40
C ALA A 408 8.49 -24.99 19.32
N GLU A 409 8.61 -24.42 18.12
CA GLU A 409 8.83 -22.97 17.94
C GLU A 409 7.65 -22.13 18.42
N ARG A 410 6.41 -22.60 18.24
CA ARG A 410 5.21 -21.93 18.75
C ARG A 410 5.12 -22.01 20.28
N LEU A 411 5.46 -23.14 20.86
CA LEU A 411 5.54 -23.29 22.32
C LEU A 411 6.63 -22.39 22.90
N PHE A 412 7.80 -22.37 22.27
CA PHE A 412 8.91 -21.48 22.63
C PHE A 412 8.48 -20.02 22.58
N LYS A 413 7.77 -19.58 21.53
CA LYS A 413 7.22 -18.23 21.45
C LYS A 413 6.25 -17.90 22.59
N SER A 414 5.31 -18.80 22.92
CA SER A 414 4.37 -18.58 24.02
C SER A 414 5.10 -18.42 25.37
N LEU A 415 6.16 -19.20 25.61
CA LEU A 415 7.03 -19.06 26.79
C LEU A 415 7.87 -17.77 26.75
N PHE A 416 8.46 -17.44 25.60
CA PHE A 416 9.22 -16.21 25.40
C PHE A 416 8.39 -14.99 25.77
N HIS A 417 7.16 -14.87 25.23
CA HIS A 417 6.28 -13.74 25.57
C HIS A 417 5.83 -13.73 27.04
N TYR A 418 5.65 -14.90 27.66
CA TYR A 418 5.35 -14.99 29.08
C TYR A 418 6.49 -14.43 29.94
N PHE A 419 7.75 -14.72 29.60
CA PHE A 419 8.90 -14.18 30.31
C PHE A 419 9.22 -12.72 29.94
N ASP A 420 9.07 -12.36 28.66
CA ASP A 420 9.27 -10.99 28.17
C ASP A 420 8.35 -9.99 28.89
N GLN A 421 7.07 -10.36 29.06
CA GLN A 421 6.12 -9.53 29.81
C GLN A 421 6.57 -9.34 31.27
N ARG A 422 7.07 -10.39 31.93
CA ARG A 422 7.51 -10.34 33.32
C ARG A 422 8.78 -9.52 33.50
N LEU A 423 9.75 -9.69 32.61
CA LEU A 423 10.98 -8.88 32.57
C LEU A 423 10.67 -7.41 32.27
N THR A 424 9.63 -7.12 31.50
CA THR A 424 9.17 -5.75 31.24
C THR A 424 8.48 -5.13 32.47
N GLU A 425 7.68 -5.92 33.22
CA GLU A 425 7.00 -5.48 34.44
C GLU A 425 7.97 -5.26 35.60
N ASP A 426 8.98 -6.12 35.76
CA ASP A 426 10.05 -6.01 36.76
C ASP A 426 11.40 -6.49 36.18
N PRO A 427 12.25 -5.58 35.67
CA PRO A 427 13.55 -5.93 35.10
C PRO A 427 14.54 -6.55 36.10
N ALA A 428 14.31 -6.41 37.41
CA ALA A 428 15.15 -7.01 38.45
C ALA A 428 14.68 -8.41 38.87
N GLN A 429 13.57 -8.90 38.30
CA GLN A 429 13.01 -10.20 38.62
C GLN A 429 13.91 -11.33 38.12
N ASP A 430 14.26 -12.24 39.03
CA ASP A 430 14.90 -13.51 38.68
C ASP A 430 13.85 -14.47 38.06
N VAL A 431 13.77 -14.48 36.73
CA VAL A 431 12.87 -15.37 35.97
C VAL A 431 13.30 -16.84 36.05
N THR A 432 14.55 -17.13 36.40
CA THR A 432 15.07 -18.51 36.51
C THR A 432 14.47 -19.26 37.70
N ALA A 433 13.91 -18.53 38.68
CA ALA A 433 13.18 -19.10 39.79
C ALA A 433 11.77 -19.62 39.41
N ASP A 434 11.21 -19.25 38.25
CA ASP A 434 9.95 -19.80 37.74
C ASP A 434 10.20 -21.23 37.22
N PRO A 435 9.48 -22.27 37.70
CA PRO A 435 9.66 -23.64 37.22
C PRO A 435 9.44 -23.83 35.71
N SER A 436 8.73 -22.90 35.05
CA SER A 436 8.54 -22.91 33.60
C SER A 436 9.81 -22.52 32.84
N TRP A 437 10.80 -21.90 33.50
CA TRP A 437 12.06 -21.45 32.87
C TRP A 437 12.88 -22.63 32.35
N THR A 438 12.93 -23.74 33.09
CA THR A 438 13.60 -24.96 32.62
C THR A 438 12.99 -25.51 31.33
N PHE A 439 11.68 -25.32 31.10
CA PHE A 439 11.04 -25.70 29.84
C PHE A 439 11.47 -24.78 28.70
N TYR A 440 11.54 -23.48 28.97
CA TYR A 440 12.04 -22.48 28.02
C TYR A 440 13.49 -22.80 27.59
N GLU A 441 14.41 -22.98 28.53
CA GLU A 441 15.83 -23.26 28.24
C GLU A 441 16.00 -24.55 27.44
N ARG A 442 15.28 -25.61 27.78
CA ARG A 442 15.36 -26.88 27.05
C ARG A 442 14.84 -26.77 25.62
N LEU A 443 13.78 -25.99 25.38
CA LEU A 443 13.29 -25.72 24.03
C LEU A 443 14.27 -24.85 23.25
N GLU A 444 14.80 -23.79 23.86
CA GLU A 444 15.78 -22.91 23.23
C GLU A 444 17.01 -23.69 22.78
N ASN A 445 17.57 -24.52 23.67
CA ASN A 445 18.72 -25.36 23.37
C ASN A 445 18.46 -26.38 22.27
N ALA A 446 17.25 -26.95 22.22
CA ALA A 446 16.89 -27.92 21.19
C ALA A 446 16.67 -27.27 19.82
N LEU A 447 16.06 -26.08 19.79
CA LEU A 447 15.73 -25.35 18.57
C LEU A 447 16.94 -24.60 18.01
N TYR A 448 17.65 -23.87 18.87
CA TYR A 448 18.68 -22.89 18.52
C TYR A 448 20.01 -23.16 19.24
N PRO A 449 20.60 -24.37 19.09
CA PRO A 449 21.79 -24.77 19.84
C PRO A 449 23.02 -23.89 19.56
N TRP A 450 23.04 -23.15 18.46
CA TRP A 450 24.12 -22.23 18.09
C TRP A 450 24.09 -20.89 18.86
N LEU A 451 23.08 -20.63 19.69
CA LEU A 451 23.11 -19.45 20.57
C LEU A 451 24.22 -19.56 21.62
N HIS A 452 24.48 -20.78 22.11
CA HIS A 452 25.55 -21.03 23.07
C HIS A 452 26.89 -21.36 22.38
N PRO A 453 28.04 -20.98 22.98
CA PRO A 453 28.19 -20.29 24.27
C PRO A 453 28.11 -18.75 24.19
N TYR A 454 27.83 -18.18 23.02
CA TYR A 454 28.01 -16.75 22.75
C TYR A 454 26.95 -15.86 23.39
N TRP A 455 25.72 -16.36 23.51
CA TRP A 455 24.66 -15.72 24.27
C TRP A 455 24.12 -16.66 25.34
N GLU A 456 23.76 -16.10 26.49
CA GLU A 456 23.14 -16.86 27.58
C GLU A 456 21.73 -17.34 27.24
N ASN A 457 21.01 -16.60 26.42
CA ASN A 457 19.67 -16.93 25.89
C ASN A 457 19.25 -15.88 24.84
N ALA A 458 18.08 -16.05 24.24
CA ALA A 458 17.53 -15.12 23.26
C ALA A 458 17.29 -13.69 23.82
N PHE A 459 17.00 -13.53 25.11
CA PHE A 459 16.84 -12.20 25.73
C PHE A 459 18.19 -11.47 25.83
N HIS A 460 19.24 -12.17 26.26
CA HIS A 460 20.61 -11.64 26.29
C HIS A 460 21.04 -11.17 24.90
N LEU A 461 20.78 -11.96 23.85
CA LEU A 461 21.10 -11.58 22.47
C LEU A 461 20.48 -10.24 22.07
N VAL A 462 19.19 -10.04 22.34
CA VAL A 462 18.51 -8.79 21.96
C VAL A 462 19.00 -7.60 22.79
N ASN A 463 19.31 -7.82 24.07
CA ASN A 463 19.81 -6.77 24.96
C ASN A 463 21.21 -6.27 24.60
N GLU A 464 22.04 -7.12 23.99
CA GLU A 464 23.38 -6.77 23.48
C GLU A 464 23.37 -5.99 22.15
N THR A 465 22.18 -5.69 21.60
CA THR A 465 22.06 -4.96 20.33
C THR A 465 21.65 -3.50 20.53
N GLU A 466 22.19 -2.63 19.69
CA GLU A 466 21.89 -1.20 19.69
C GLU A 466 21.96 -0.56 18.30
N GLY A 467 21.19 0.52 18.10
CA GLY A 467 21.29 1.35 16.90
C GLY A 467 20.84 0.70 15.60
N GLN A 468 21.11 1.42 14.51
CA GLN A 468 20.73 1.09 13.14
C GLN A 468 21.99 0.82 12.31
N GLY A 469 21.95 -0.15 11.40
CA GLY A 469 23.08 -0.40 10.52
C GLY A 469 22.79 -1.34 9.36
N ILE A 470 23.77 -1.43 8.46
CA ILE A 470 23.71 -2.26 7.26
C ILE A 470 24.60 -3.50 7.49
N VAL A 471 24.12 -4.67 7.05
CA VAL A 471 24.86 -5.92 7.12
C VAL A 471 25.04 -6.47 5.70
N ILE A 472 26.27 -6.81 5.33
CA ILE A 472 26.61 -7.36 4.01
C ILE A 472 27.43 -8.64 4.17
N CYS A 473 27.02 -9.72 3.49
CA CYS A 473 27.78 -10.98 3.48
C CYS A 473 28.75 -11.01 2.29
N VAL A 474 30.03 -11.24 2.54
CA VAL A 474 31.08 -11.12 1.51
C VAL A 474 32.08 -12.27 1.58
N GLY A 475 32.27 -12.94 0.44
CA GLY A 475 33.41 -13.81 0.17
C GLY A 475 34.30 -13.25 -0.94
N ASN A 476 35.37 -13.95 -1.28
CA ASN A 476 36.35 -13.54 -2.29
C ASN A 476 35.72 -13.27 -3.67
N GLY A 477 34.68 -14.03 -4.05
CA GLY A 477 33.96 -13.84 -5.31
C GLY A 477 32.99 -12.66 -5.30
N GLN A 478 32.44 -12.33 -4.12
CA GLN A 478 31.48 -11.23 -3.92
C GLN A 478 32.18 -9.90 -3.64
N PHE A 479 33.46 -9.91 -3.26
CA PHE A 479 34.24 -8.71 -2.91
C PHE A 479 34.08 -7.57 -3.91
N LYS A 480 34.16 -7.85 -5.23
CA LYS A 480 34.08 -6.80 -6.26
C LYS A 480 32.76 -6.05 -6.20
N PHE A 481 31.66 -6.76 -5.94
CA PHE A 481 30.34 -6.16 -5.82
C PHE A 481 30.22 -5.38 -4.50
N ALA A 482 30.63 -5.99 -3.38
CA ALA A 482 30.56 -5.35 -2.07
C ALA A 482 31.35 -4.05 -2.02
N ALA A 483 32.56 -4.03 -2.58
CA ALA A 483 33.40 -2.84 -2.66
C ALA A 483 32.71 -1.70 -3.44
N SER A 484 32.09 -2.01 -4.58
CA SER A 484 31.34 -1.03 -5.37
C SER A 484 30.08 -0.55 -4.65
N THR A 485 29.31 -1.46 -4.05
CA THR A 485 28.10 -1.15 -3.28
C THR A 485 28.40 -0.23 -2.09
N ILE A 486 29.41 -0.55 -1.29
CA ILE A 486 29.82 0.27 -0.14
C ILE A 486 30.30 1.65 -0.61
N ARG A 487 31.06 1.72 -1.72
CA ARG A 487 31.52 2.99 -2.27
C ARG A 487 30.35 3.85 -2.75
N VAL A 488 29.35 3.28 -3.42
CA VAL A 488 28.12 3.98 -3.80
C VAL A 488 27.39 4.54 -2.59
N LEU A 489 27.20 3.73 -1.55
CA LEU A 489 26.55 4.17 -0.30
C LEU A 489 27.28 5.35 0.35
N ARG A 490 28.61 5.31 0.41
CA ARG A 490 29.41 6.35 1.09
C ARG A 490 29.64 7.60 0.23
N GLU A 491 29.98 7.44 -1.04
CA GLU A 491 30.47 8.53 -1.88
C GLU A 491 29.38 9.17 -2.75
N ILE A 492 28.31 8.45 -3.09
CA ILE A 492 27.21 8.97 -3.94
C ILE A 492 25.98 9.29 -3.08
N LEU A 493 25.51 8.30 -2.31
CA LEU A 493 24.29 8.44 -1.51
C LEU A 493 24.55 9.11 -0.16
N HIS A 494 25.82 9.23 0.24
CA HIS A 494 26.24 9.82 1.51
C HIS A 494 25.56 9.20 2.74
N THR A 495 25.23 7.90 2.66
CA THR A 495 24.63 7.13 3.75
C THR A 495 25.55 7.12 4.96
N GLN A 496 25.01 7.51 6.12
CA GLN A 496 25.74 7.60 7.39
C GLN A 496 25.63 6.33 8.25
N LEU A 497 24.80 5.36 7.86
CA LEU A 497 24.62 4.12 8.61
C LEU A 497 25.94 3.34 8.70
N PRO A 498 26.35 2.85 9.88
CA PRO A 498 27.49 1.95 10.01
C PRO A 498 27.23 0.63 9.25
N ILE A 499 28.29 0.07 8.67
CA ILE A 499 28.22 -1.17 7.88
C ILE A 499 29.04 -2.26 8.58
N GLU A 500 28.43 -3.42 8.82
CA GLU A 500 29.14 -4.65 9.21
C GLU A 500 29.23 -5.62 8.03
N VAL A 501 30.45 -5.92 7.60
CA VAL A 501 30.73 -6.90 6.56
C VAL A 501 31.07 -8.24 7.22
N PHE A 502 30.24 -9.24 6.98
CA PHE A 502 30.48 -10.59 7.49
C PHE A 502 31.15 -11.46 6.42
N PHE A 503 32.12 -12.28 6.85
CA PHE A 503 32.71 -13.39 6.11
C PHE A 503 32.74 -14.63 7.03
N ILE A 504 32.80 -15.85 6.50
CA ILE A 504 32.58 -17.05 7.33
C ILE A 504 33.87 -17.47 8.05
N ARG A 505 34.93 -17.77 7.30
CA ARG A 505 36.24 -18.28 7.77
C ARG A 505 37.38 -17.42 7.23
N GLU A 506 38.58 -17.60 7.78
CA GLU A 506 39.77 -16.82 7.41
C GLU A 506 40.11 -16.83 5.91
N ASP A 507 39.82 -17.93 5.21
CA ASP A 507 40.09 -18.14 3.78
C ASP A 507 38.95 -17.66 2.86
N ASP A 508 37.75 -17.43 3.39
CA ASP A 508 36.61 -16.97 2.59
C ASP A 508 36.81 -15.56 2.04
N LEU A 509 37.56 -14.71 2.75
CA LEU A 509 37.92 -13.37 2.29
C LEU A 509 39.40 -13.08 2.58
N SER A 510 40.20 -12.91 1.53
CA SER A 510 41.65 -12.72 1.67
C SER A 510 42.01 -11.51 2.54
N VAL A 511 43.17 -11.58 3.21
CA VAL A 511 43.67 -10.49 4.09
C VAL A 511 43.75 -9.15 3.35
N ALA A 512 44.20 -9.14 2.09
CA ALA A 512 44.29 -7.92 1.28
C ALA A 512 42.91 -7.29 1.03
N LYS A 513 41.90 -8.11 0.72
CA LYS A 513 40.51 -7.66 0.53
C LYS A 513 39.87 -7.19 1.84
N ARG A 514 40.16 -7.86 2.96
CA ARG A 514 39.72 -7.43 4.29
C ARG A 514 40.30 -6.06 4.66
N PHE A 515 41.60 -5.90 4.42
CA PHE A 515 42.30 -4.64 4.64
C PHE A 515 41.75 -3.51 3.76
N TYR A 516 41.44 -3.80 2.49
CA TYR A 516 40.78 -2.86 1.60
C TYR A 516 39.44 -2.37 2.17
N LEU A 517 38.52 -3.28 2.51
CA LEU A 517 37.18 -2.90 2.98
C LEU A 517 37.20 -2.11 4.30
N SER A 518 38.13 -2.41 5.20
CA SER A 518 38.25 -1.72 6.50
C SER A 518 38.98 -0.38 6.42
N SER A 519 39.88 -0.20 5.44
CA SER A 519 40.75 0.98 5.39
C SER A 519 40.29 2.03 4.38
N GLU A 520 39.60 1.60 3.33
CA GLU A 520 39.15 2.51 2.26
C GLU A 520 37.88 3.28 2.63
N PHE A 521 37.05 2.71 3.52
CA PHE A 521 35.72 3.24 3.82
C PHE A 521 35.56 3.58 5.30
N THR A 522 34.83 4.65 5.58
CA THR A 522 34.48 5.04 6.96
C THR A 522 33.34 4.18 7.50
N ASP A 523 33.41 3.88 8.80
CA ASP A 523 32.40 3.10 9.54
C ASP A 523 32.04 1.77 8.88
N VAL A 524 33.06 1.05 8.40
CA VAL A 524 32.95 -0.33 7.91
C VAL A 524 33.74 -1.25 8.85
N THR A 525 33.05 -2.19 9.49
CA THR A 525 33.66 -3.18 10.39
C THR A 525 33.54 -4.57 9.77
N LEU A 526 34.63 -5.34 9.78
CA LEU A 526 34.59 -6.74 9.34
C LEU A 526 34.38 -7.67 10.53
N ARG A 527 33.51 -8.67 10.35
CA ARG A 527 33.17 -9.68 11.35
C ARG A 527 33.34 -11.07 10.75
N LYS A 528 34.01 -11.95 11.47
CA LYS A 528 34.10 -13.37 11.10
C LYS A 528 32.95 -14.12 11.77
N LEU A 529 32.12 -14.80 11.00
CA LEU A 529 30.86 -15.36 11.51
C LEU A 529 31.08 -16.63 12.31
N ASP A 530 32.08 -17.47 11.97
CA ASP A 530 32.36 -18.71 12.69
C ASP A 530 32.88 -18.49 14.13
N GLU A 531 33.30 -17.27 14.46
CA GLU A 531 33.64 -16.81 15.82
C GLU A 531 32.40 -16.50 16.68
N THR A 532 31.20 -16.45 16.11
CA THR A 532 29.96 -16.12 16.84
C THR A 532 28.86 -17.16 16.63
N ILE A 533 28.86 -17.85 15.49
CA ILE A 533 27.92 -18.92 15.17
C ILE A 533 28.75 -20.12 14.72
N GLY A 534 28.81 -21.15 15.56
CA GLY A 534 29.68 -22.30 15.31
C GLY A 534 29.39 -23.02 14.01
N ASP A 535 30.44 -23.26 13.20
CA ASP A 535 30.35 -23.92 11.89
C ASP A 535 29.81 -25.36 11.95
N TYR A 536 29.84 -26.00 13.12
CA TYR A 536 29.31 -27.35 13.32
C TYR A 536 27.81 -27.46 12.98
N TYR A 537 27.01 -26.45 13.33
CA TYR A 537 25.55 -26.48 13.14
C TYR A 537 25.12 -26.00 11.75
N THR A 538 25.95 -25.20 11.09
CA THR A 538 25.59 -24.50 9.86
C THR A 538 26.33 -25.05 8.65
N ARG A 539 27.62 -25.41 8.80
CA ARG A 539 28.61 -25.65 7.73
C ARG A 539 28.58 -24.63 6.60
N PHE A 540 28.02 -23.45 6.89
CA PHE A 540 27.58 -22.38 6.00
C PHE A 540 27.59 -22.74 4.50
N GLY A 541 26.55 -23.45 4.05
CA GLY A 541 26.39 -23.89 2.66
C GLY A 541 25.38 -23.04 1.87
N GLY A 542 25.61 -22.89 0.56
CA GLY A 542 24.71 -22.13 -0.32
C GLY A 542 24.58 -20.67 0.10
N TRP A 543 23.36 -20.22 0.36
CA TRP A 543 23.03 -18.84 0.76
C TRP A 543 22.70 -18.69 2.25
N ALA A 544 23.01 -19.71 3.06
CA ALA A 544 22.57 -19.82 4.45
C ALA A 544 23.10 -18.73 5.40
N MET A 545 24.11 -17.97 4.98
CA MET A 545 24.84 -17.03 5.83
C MET A 545 24.00 -15.83 6.28
N LYS A 546 23.07 -15.34 5.44
CA LYS A 546 22.40 -14.04 5.68
C LYS A 546 21.63 -13.97 7.00
N PRO A 547 20.74 -14.94 7.35
CA PRO A 547 20.02 -14.89 8.63
C PRO A 547 20.97 -14.86 9.83
N PHE A 548 22.04 -15.66 9.80
CA PHE A 548 23.02 -15.72 10.89
C PHE A 548 23.84 -14.43 11.01
N ALA A 549 24.21 -13.80 9.89
CA ALA A 549 24.90 -12.51 9.92
C ALA A 549 23.99 -11.40 10.48
N MET A 550 22.69 -11.37 10.13
CA MET A 550 21.73 -10.46 10.77
C MET A 550 21.63 -10.70 12.28
N LEU A 551 21.54 -11.97 12.68
CA LEU A 551 21.45 -12.36 14.08
C LEU A 551 22.68 -11.90 14.87
N ALA A 552 23.88 -12.19 14.36
CA ALA A 552 25.18 -11.87 14.97
C ALA A 552 25.58 -10.39 14.90
N SER A 553 24.94 -9.58 14.04
CA SER A 553 25.22 -8.15 13.95
C SER A 553 24.93 -7.41 15.25
N ARG A 554 25.65 -6.32 15.53
CA ARG A 554 25.42 -5.53 16.74
C ARG A 554 24.16 -4.65 16.70
N PHE A 555 23.54 -4.50 15.54
CA PHE A 555 22.46 -3.53 15.35
C PHE A 555 21.12 -4.04 15.85
N THR A 556 20.33 -3.21 16.54
CA THR A 556 18.93 -3.56 16.83
C THR A 556 18.08 -3.53 15.56
N GLU A 557 18.34 -2.57 14.69
CA GLU A 557 17.63 -2.39 13.43
C GLU A 557 18.61 -2.59 12.25
N VAL A 558 18.32 -3.58 11.43
CA VAL A 558 19.25 -4.11 10.43
C VAL A 558 18.65 -3.96 9.04
N ILE A 559 19.42 -3.40 8.12
CA ILE A 559 19.23 -3.58 6.67
C ILE A 559 20.25 -4.62 6.23
N MET A 560 19.81 -5.85 6.00
CA MET A 560 20.62 -6.85 5.32
C MET A 560 20.59 -6.57 3.83
N MET A 561 21.77 -6.57 3.20
CA MET A 561 21.93 -6.35 1.77
C MET A 561 22.83 -7.40 1.15
N ASP A 562 22.45 -7.87 -0.03
CA ASP A 562 23.36 -8.60 -0.91
C ASP A 562 24.50 -7.70 -1.35
N ALA A 563 25.68 -8.31 -1.58
CA ALA A 563 26.86 -7.58 -2.02
C ALA A 563 26.66 -6.84 -3.35
N ASP A 564 25.71 -7.27 -4.18
CA ASP A 564 25.36 -6.71 -5.48
C ASP A 564 23.96 -6.09 -5.53
N ALA A 565 23.39 -5.72 -4.37
CA ALA A 565 22.21 -4.89 -4.27
C ALA A 565 22.62 -3.40 -4.26
N PHE A 566 22.18 -2.65 -5.28
CA PHE A 566 22.49 -1.23 -5.43
C PHE A 566 21.26 -0.38 -5.18
N PHE A 567 21.43 0.67 -4.37
CA PHE A 567 20.39 1.64 -4.09
C PHE A 567 20.49 2.86 -5.01
N LEU A 568 19.33 3.42 -5.37
CA LEU A 568 19.19 4.70 -6.07
C LEU A 568 18.75 5.84 -5.13
N GLN A 569 18.37 5.49 -3.91
CA GLN A 569 17.96 6.39 -2.83
C GLN A 569 18.68 6.00 -1.54
N ASP A 570 18.89 6.92 -0.58
CA ASP A 570 19.53 6.55 0.69
C ASP A 570 18.72 5.47 1.43
N PRO A 571 19.29 4.28 1.71
CA PRO A 571 18.57 3.19 2.37
C PRO A 571 18.11 3.53 3.80
N THR A 572 18.64 4.59 4.43
CA THR A 572 18.19 5.04 5.77
C THR A 572 16.68 5.25 5.84
N GLY A 573 16.05 5.71 4.74
CA GLY A 573 14.60 5.92 4.68
C GLY A 573 13.76 4.66 4.91
N LEU A 574 14.33 3.46 4.75
CA LEU A 574 13.64 2.19 5.02
C LEU A 574 13.30 1.98 6.50
N PHE A 575 14.06 2.58 7.43
CA PHE A 575 13.70 2.56 8.84
C PHE A 575 12.50 3.48 9.16
N ASP A 576 12.20 4.42 8.26
CA ASP A 576 11.06 5.30 8.38
C ASP A 576 9.79 4.79 7.71
N ASP A 577 9.90 3.74 6.90
CA ASP A 577 8.81 3.09 6.18
C ASP A 577 7.69 2.61 7.13
N LEU A 578 6.44 2.81 6.73
CA LEU A 578 5.27 2.50 7.56
C LEU A 578 5.11 0.98 7.74
N GLY A 579 5.31 0.20 6.69
CA GLY A 579 5.29 -1.26 6.72
C GLY A 579 6.29 -1.81 7.73
N TYR A 580 7.52 -1.29 7.68
CA TYR A 580 8.56 -1.59 8.65
C TYR A 580 8.18 -1.21 10.08
N LYS A 581 7.78 0.05 10.32
CA LYS A 581 7.42 0.55 11.66
C LYS A 581 6.31 -0.28 12.30
N MET A 582 5.34 -0.71 11.50
CA MET A 582 4.21 -1.52 11.95
C MET A 582 4.57 -2.97 12.22
N ALA A 583 5.23 -3.65 11.28
CA ALA A 583 5.44 -5.10 11.36
C ALA A 583 6.75 -5.49 12.05
N GLY A 584 7.74 -4.60 12.08
CA GLY A 584 9.11 -4.90 12.53
C GLY A 584 9.97 -5.60 11.48
N SER A 585 9.38 -6.10 10.39
CA SER A 585 10.08 -6.72 9.26
C SER A 585 9.46 -6.23 7.94
N LEU A 586 10.30 -5.78 7.00
CA LEU A 586 9.90 -5.33 5.67
C LEU A 586 10.65 -6.12 4.60
N PHE A 587 9.89 -6.70 3.67
CA PHE A 587 10.35 -7.58 2.59
C PHE A 587 9.92 -7.04 1.23
N PHE A 588 10.53 -7.59 0.17
CA PHE A 588 10.28 -7.21 -1.21
C PHE A 588 9.85 -8.43 -2.03
N TYR A 589 8.90 -8.24 -2.94
CA TYR A 589 8.41 -9.31 -3.80
C TYR A 589 9.42 -9.63 -4.91
N ASP A 590 9.65 -10.92 -5.16
CA ASP A 590 10.42 -11.38 -6.31
C ASP A 590 9.60 -11.27 -7.61
N ARG A 591 10.22 -11.58 -8.75
CA ARG A 591 9.60 -11.65 -10.06
C ARG A 591 8.65 -12.84 -10.16
N THR A 592 7.57 -12.68 -10.92
CA THR A 592 6.65 -13.78 -11.23
C THR A 592 7.29 -14.71 -12.26
N LEU A 593 7.98 -15.75 -11.78
CA LEU A 593 8.69 -16.73 -12.61
C LEU A 593 8.25 -18.17 -12.30
N PHE A 594 8.40 -19.05 -13.30
CA PHE A 594 8.22 -20.50 -13.19
C PHE A 594 6.88 -20.94 -12.53
N PRO A 595 5.74 -20.70 -13.20
CA PRO A 595 4.43 -21.12 -12.70
C PRO A 595 4.31 -22.66 -12.62
N ASN A 596 3.31 -23.14 -11.88
CA ASN A 596 2.97 -24.54 -11.65
C ASN A 596 3.99 -25.32 -10.80
N TRP A 597 4.77 -24.63 -9.98
CA TRP A 597 5.66 -25.26 -9.03
C TRP A 597 4.93 -25.50 -7.69
N ASN A 598 4.47 -26.73 -7.46
CA ASN A 598 3.63 -27.06 -6.28
C ASN A 598 4.41 -27.63 -5.09
N VAL A 599 5.69 -27.96 -5.29
CA VAL A 599 6.53 -28.65 -4.29
C VAL A 599 6.66 -27.85 -2.99
N GLY A 600 6.93 -26.55 -3.09
CA GLY A 600 7.01 -25.67 -1.93
C GLY A 600 5.67 -25.52 -1.21
N PRO A 601 4.58 -25.10 -1.89
CA PRO A 601 3.27 -24.94 -1.27
C PRO A 601 2.76 -26.21 -0.55
N ASP A 602 2.95 -27.39 -1.13
CA ASP A 602 2.56 -28.66 -0.52
C ASP A 602 3.40 -28.97 0.73
N TRP A 603 4.69 -28.68 0.68
CA TRP A 603 5.56 -28.78 1.85
C TRP A 603 5.11 -27.83 2.96
N LEU A 604 4.82 -26.56 2.67
CA LEU A 604 4.34 -25.60 3.67
C LEU A 604 3.03 -26.05 4.34
N ARG A 605 2.07 -26.56 3.55
CA ARG A 605 0.80 -27.12 4.04
C ARG A 605 1.00 -28.32 4.96
N SER A 606 2.07 -29.09 4.77
CA SER A 606 2.31 -30.32 5.54
C SER A 606 2.67 -30.06 7.01
N PHE A 607 3.14 -28.85 7.35
CA PHE A 607 3.62 -28.55 8.70
C PHE A 607 3.08 -27.27 9.33
N LEU A 608 2.49 -26.34 8.57
CA LEU A 608 1.85 -25.16 9.13
C LEU A 608 0.37 -25.45 9.42
N PRO A 609 -0.05 -25.61 10.69
CA PRO A 609 -1.45 -25.86 11.01
C PRO A 609 -2.33 -24.61 10.81
N THR A 610 -1.72 -23.42 10.87
CA THR A 610 -2.36 -22.13 10.61
C THR A 610 -1.37 -21.18 9.97
N THR A 611 -1.85 -20.35 9.05
CA THR A 611 -1.07 -19.33 8.33
C THR A 611 -1.71 -17.95 8.52
N SER A 612 -0.96 -16.89 8.22
CA SER A 612 -1.54 -15.56 8.01
C SER A 612 -2.51 -15.55 6.83
N LEU A 613 -3.29 -14.48 6.72
CA LEU A 613 -4.19 -14.27 5.58
C LEU A 613 -3.48 -13.87 4.29
N LEU A 614 -2.18 -13.59 4.37
CA LEU A 614 -1.37 -13.30 3.21
C LEU A 614 -1.02 -14.60 2.47
N VAL A 615 -0.63 -15.66 3.19
CA VAL A 615 -0.12 -16.90 2.57
C VAL A 615 -1.03 -17.45 1.46
N PRO A 616 -2.35 -17.63 1.64
CA PRO A 616 -3.21 -18.15 0.56
C PRO A 616 -3.33 -17.24 -0.68
N LYS A 617 -2.88 -15.98 -0.55
CA LYS A 617 -2.92 -14.96 -1.61
C LYS A 617 -1.57 -14.76 -2.30
N THR A 618 -0.50 -15.30 -1.74
CA THR A 618 0.85 -15.23 -2.34
C THR A 618 0.87 -15.93 -3.70
N ARG A 619 1.66 -15.40 -4.62
CA ARG A 619 1.83 -15.97 -5.97
C ARG A 619 2.40 -17.39 -5.88
N TRP A 620 3.32 -17.57 -4.95
CA TRP A 620 3.95 -18.83 -4.57
C TRP A 620 2.93 -19.88 -4.14
N PHE A 621 2.03 -19.57 -3.21
CA PHE A 621 1.03 -20.53 -2.73
C PHE A 621 -0.06 -20.84 -3.77
N GLN A 622 -0.36 -19.88 -4.65
CA GLN A 622 -1.29 -20.05 -5.77
C GLN A 622 -0.67 -20.80 -6.95
N GLY A 623 0.63 -21.10 -6.92
CA GLY A 623 1.34 -21.77 -8.00
C GLY A 623 1.53 -20.88 -9.24
N THR A 624 1.35 -19.57 -9.12
CA THR A 624 1.59 -18.61 -10.22
C THR A 624 3.06 -18.23 -10.34
N SER A 625 3.84 -18.39 -9.27
CA SER A 625 5.30 -18.30 -9.30
C SER A 625 5.95 -19.32 -8.37
N SER A 626 7.22 -19.67 -8.62
CA SER A 626 8.04 -20.44 -7.68
C SER A 626 8.76 -19.59 -6.64
N HIS A 627 8.68 -18.25 -6.73
CA HIS A 627 9.33 -17.31 -5.80
C HIS A 627 8.33 -16.28 -5.30
N GLU A 628 8.36 -16.00 -4.00
CA GLU A 628 7.57 -14.90 -3.42
C GLU A 628 8.48 -13.75 -3.02
N GLN A 629 9.51 -14.03 -2.23
CA GLN A 629 10.38 -13.03 -1.63
C GLN A 629 11.71 -12.88 -2.39
N GLU A 630 12.13 -11.65 -2.61
CA GLU A 630 13.51 -11.32 -2.96
C GLU A 630 14.30 -11.00 -1.67
N SER A 631 15.36 -11.76 -1.38
CA SER A 631 16.17 -11.62 -0.16
C SER A 631 17.43 -10.78 -0.33
N GLY A 632 17.58 -10.07 -1.45
CA GLY A 632 18.67 -9.14 -1.70
C GLY A 632 18.67 -7.91 -0.79
N VAL A 633 17.50 -7.51 -0.28
CA VAL A 633 17.38 -6.53 0.80
C VAL A 633 16.31 -7.00 1.79
N ILE A 634 16.64 -6.96 3.08
CA ILE A 634 15.73 -7.29 4.17
C ILE A 634 15.90 -6.26 5.28
N VAL A 635 14.79 -5.68 5.74
CA VAL A 635 14.81 -4.70 6.83
C VAL A 635 14.14 -5.33 8.04
N MET A 636 14.82 -5.32 9.20
CA MET A 636 14.31 -5.98 10.40
C MET A 636 14.68 -5.25 11.68
N ASN A 637 13.73 -5.16 12.60
CA ASN A 637 13.94 -4.76 13.98
C ASN A 637 14.03 -6.03 14.83
N LYS A 638 15.21 -6.35 15.35
CA LYS A 638 15.43 -7.57 16.15
C LYS A 638 14.57 -7.59 17.42
N ARG A 639 14.27 -6.46 18.05
CA ARG A 639 13.38 -6.43 19.23
C ARG A 639 11.95 -6.85 18.90
N LYS A 640 11.45 -6.49 17.71
CA LYS A 640 10.09 -6.85 17.27
C LYS A 640 10.00 -8.23 16.62
N SER A 641 11.06 -8.66 15.93
CA SER A 641 11.01 -9.78 14.99
C SER A 641 12.03 -10.89 15.29
N LEU A 642 12.65 -10.92 16.48
CA LEU A 642 13.67 -11.90 16.85
C LEU A 642 13.24 -13.34 16.55
N LEU A 643 12.04 -13.72 16.95
CA LEU A 643 11.56 -15.10 16.82
C LEU A 643 11.44 -15.51 15.35
N GLY A 644 10.98 -14.60 14.49
CA GLY A 644 10.98 -14.81 13.04
C GLY A 644 12.39 -14.97 12.47
N LEU A 645 13.36 -14.20 12.98
CA LEU A 645 14.77 -14.33 12.59
C LEU A 645 15.42 -15.64 13.08
N LEU A 646 15.14 -16.07 14.31
CA LEU A 646 15.63 -17.34 14.86
C LEU A 646 15.10 -18.53 14.05
N SER A 647 13.82 -18.49 13.70
CA SER A 647 13.22 -19.50 12.82
C SER A 647 13.84 -19.46 11.41
N ALA A 648 14.09 -18.28 10.84
CA ALA A 648 14.82 -18.17 9.58
C ALA A 648 16.25 -18.75 9.67
N CYS A 649 16.95 -18.56 10.78
CA CYS A 649 18.24 -19.21 11.06
C CYS A 649 18.08 -20.73 11.12
N LYS A 650 17.05 -21.24 11.81
CA LYS A 650 16.75 -22.67 11.91
C LYS A 650 16.50 -23.31 10.56
N LEU A 651 15.75 -22.66 9.68
CA LEU A 651 15.51 -23.11 8.30
C LEU A 651 16.78 -23.16 7.46
N ASN A 652 17.80 -22.37 7.80
CA ASN A 652 19.10 -22.33 7.11
C ASN A 652 20.20 -23.13 7.84
N GLY A 653 19.88 -23.76 8.98
CA GLY A 653 20.74 -24.73 9.66
C GLY A 653 21.04 -25.93 8.76
N GLN A 654 22.21 -26.55 8.92
CA GLN A 654 22.70 -27.55 7.96
C GLN A 654 21.70 -28.68 7.72
N ASN A 655 21.15 -29.24 8.80
CA ASN A 655 20.29 -30.42 8.70
C ASN A 655 18.96 -30.07 8.01
N GLU A 656 18.31 -28.99 8.41
CA GLU A 656 17.06 -28.51 7.82
C GLU A 656 17.26 -28.09 6.36
N ARG A 657 18.30 -27.31 6.10
CA ARG A 657 18.63 -26.77 4.77
C ARG A 657 18.88 -27.86 3.75
N ASP A 658 19.83 -28.76 4.03
CA ASP A 658 20.35 -29.71 3.05
C ASP A 658 19.41 -30.90 2.83
N GLN A 659 18.67 -31.30 3.88
CA GLN A 659 17.74 -32.43 3.80
C GLN A 659 16.36 -32.04 3.26
N VAL A 660 15.89 -30.82 3.57
CA VAL A 660 14.49 -30.44 3.31
C VAL A 660 14.38 -29.08 2.64
N VAL A 661 14.76 -27.98 3.30
CA VAL A 661 14.33 -26.63 2.93
C VAL A 661 14.76 -26.29 1.50
N TYR A 662 16.04 -26.42 1.13
CA TYR A 662 16.52 -26.03 -0.21
C TYR A 662 16.08 -27.01 -1.33
N ARG A 663 15.40 -28.10 -0.99
CA ARG A 663 14.72 -28.97 -1.98
C ARG A 663 13.29 -28.50 -2.27
N HIS A 664 12.73 -27.69 -1.37
CA HIS A 664 11.36 -27.18 -1.44
C HIS A 664 11.28 -25.67 -1.58
N VAL A 665 12.40 -24.94 -1.58
CA VAL A 665 12.51 -23.50 -1.87
C VAL A 665 13.84 -23.21 -2.57
N HIS A 666 13.96 -22.05 -3.21
CA HIS A 666 15.19 -21.65 -3.87
C HIS A 666 16.09 -20.84 -2.94
N GLY A 667 17.05 -21.52 -2.31
CA GLY A 667 17.98 -20.89 -1.39
C GLY A 667 17.28 -20.31 -0.15
N ASP A 668 17.80 -19.19 0.34
CA ASP A 668 17.34 -18.51 1.56
C ASP A 668 16.08 -17.66 1.35
N LYS A 669 15.71 -17.37 0.09
CA LYS A 669 14.67 -16.38 -0.29
C LYS A 669 13.41 -16.47 0.54
N GLU A 670 12.78 -17.64 0.54
CA GLU A 670 11.50 -17.86 1.22
C GLU A 670 11.63 -18.11 2.73
N THR A 671 12.85 -18.34 3.23
CA THR A 671 13.07 -18.76 4.61
C THR A 671 12.74 -17.67 5.63
N PHE A 672 12.86 -16.39 5.24
CA PHE A 672 12.55 -15.27 6.12
C PHE A 672 11.05 -15.19 6.42
N TRP A 673 10.20 -15.07 5.41
CA TRP A 673 8.75 -15.01 5.64
C TRP A 673 8.18 -16.35 6.15
N ILE A 674 8.71 -17.50 5.72
CA ILE A 674 8.29 -18.81 6.27
C ILE A 674 8.63 -18.90 7.77
N GLY A 675 9.81 -18.44 8.20
CA GLY A 675 10.16 -18.42 9.62
C GLY A 675 9.24 -17.51 10.45
N HIS A 676 8.78 -16.41 9.85
CA HIS A 676 7.76 -15.56 10.45
C HIS A 676 6.39 -16.26 10.51
N GLU A 677 5.99 -17.03 9.49
CA GLU A 677 4.75 -17.81 9.52
C GLU A 677 4.79 -18.95 10.55
N ILE A 678 5.92 -19.67 10.69
CA ILE A 678 6.07 -20.72 11.69
C ILE A 678 5.84 -20.14 13.09
N THR A 679 6.54 -19.05 13.39
CA THR A 679 6.46 -18.37 14.69
C THR A 679 5.24 -17.46 14.80
N GLN A 680 4.39 -17.31 13.78
CA GLN A 680 3.29 -16.35 13.78
C GLN A 680 3.77 -14.91 14.13
N THR A 681 4.91 -14.48 13.60
CA THR A 681 5.49 -13.14 13.80
C THR A 681 5.08 -12.23 12.64
N PRO A 682 4.61 -10.99 12.87
CA PRO A 682 4.19 -10.11 11.79
C PRO A 682 5.31 -9.73 10.82
N TYR A 683 4.97 -9.53 9.54
CA TYR A 683 5.86 -8.96 8.51
C TYR A 683 5.05 -8.21 7.44
N ALA A 684 5.73 -7.37 6.66
CA ALA A 684 5.15 -6.62 5.55
C ALA A 684 5.98 -6.82 4.27
N PHE A 685 5.32 -6.87 3.13
CA PHE A 685 5.88 -6.73 1.80
C PHE A 685 5.51 -5.36 1.24
N ILE A 686 6.47 -4.65 0.63
CA ILE A 686 6.12 -3.53 -0.25
C ILE A 686 5.40 -4.09 -1.48
N LYS A 687 4.22 -3.56 -1.78
CA LYS A 687 3.36 -4.01 -2.89
C LYS A 687 3.83 -3.44 -4.24
N SER A 688 5.09 -3.71 -4.56
CA SER A 688 5.71 -3.49 -5.87
C SER A 688 6.27 -4.83 -6.34
N PHE A 689 5.54 -5.48 -7.25
CA PHE A 689 6.03 -6.71 -7.90
C PHE A 689 7.23 -6.36 -8.78
N GLY A 690 8.20 -7.28 -8.87
CA GLY A 690 9.50 -7.03 -9.50
C GLY A 690 9.41 -6.19 -10.78
N ALA A 691 10.08 -5.05 -10.79
CA ALA A 691 10.26 -4.16 -11.92
C ALA A 691 11.58 -4.46 -12.63
N VAL A 692 11.78 -3.95 -13.83
CA VAL A 692 13.07 -4.03 -14.53
C VAL A 692 13.63 -2.63 -14.72
N ILE A 693 14.92 -2.46 -14.52
CA ILE A 693 15.65 -1.23 -14.86
C ILE A 693 16.67 -1.53 -15.94
N GLY A 694 16.80 -0.63 -16.91
CA GLY A 694 17.75 -0.76 -18.02
C GLY A 694 17.41 0.16 -19.18
N ASN A 695 17.42 -0.40 -20.39
CA ASN A 695 17.14 0.34 -21.63
C ASN A 695 16.03 -0.32 -22.46
N MET A 696 15.48 0.47 -23.38
CA MET A 696 14.57 -0.02 -24.41
C MET A 696 15.31 -0.98 -25.36
N GLY A 697 14.67 -2.09 -25.73
CA GLY A 697 15.26 -3.14 -26.56
C GLY A 697 16.39 -3.88 -25.87
N ARG A 698 17.31 -4.47 -26.65
CA ARG A 698 18.55 -5.18 -26.22
C ARG A 698 18.94 -4.93 -24.75
N GLY A 699 18.31 -5.62 -23.80
CA GLY A 699 18.81 -5.83 -22.43
C GLY A 699 19.15 -7.30 -22.18
N GLY A 700 19.41 -8.01 -23.26
CA GLY A 700 20.10 -9.30 -23.38
C GLY A 700 20.66 -9.45 -24.81
N GLU A 701 20.80 -10.66 -25.33
CA GLU A 701 21.34 -10.85 -26.70
C GLU A 701 20.38 -10.33 -27.79
N ASP A 702 19.04 -10.46 -27.68
CA ASP A 702 18.07 -10.00 -28.70
C ASP A 702 16.67 -9.71 -28.10
N GLY A 703 16.38 -8.46 -27.69
CA GLY A 703 15.06 -8.05 -27.18
C GLY A 703 14.37 -7.02 -28.09
N GLU A 704 13.04 -7.08 -28.18
CA GLU A 704 12.23 -6.15 -29.01
C GLU A 704 12.41 -4.69 -28.56
N PRO A 705 12.56 -3.71 -29.47
CA PRO A 705 12.78 -2.30 -29.13
C PRO A 705 11.68 -1.65 -28.28
N THR A 706 10.55 -2.32 -28.12
CA THR A 706 9.36 -1.86 -27.41
C THR A 706 9.35 -2.23 -25.92
N GLN A 707 10.33 -2.99 -25.43
CA GLN A 707 10.37 -3.50 -24.05
C GLN A 707 11.57 -2.94 -23.29
N VAL A 708 11.44 -2.80 -21.97
CA VAL A 708 12.59 -2.52 -21.09
C VAL A 708 13.20 -3.83 -20.63
N CYS A 709 14.52 -3.92 -20.71
CA CYS A 709 15.28 -5.11 -20.38
C CYS A 709 16.51 -4.74 -19.55
N GLY A 710 16.86 -5.58 -18.57
CA GLY A 710 17.99 -5.32 -17.68
C GLY A 710 17.97 -6.13 -16.39
N VAL A 711 18.06 -5.46 -15.25
CA VAL A 711 18.18 -6.11 -13.93
C VAL A 711 16.91 -5.91 -13.09
N GLN A 712 16.74 -6.78 -12.09
CA GLN A 712 15.58 -6.77 -11.21
C GLN A 712 15.60 -5.53 -10.31
N LEU A 713 14.60 -4.68 -10.49
CA LEU A 713 14.35 -3.44 -9.76
C LEU A 713 13.22 -3.64 -8.75
N HIS A 714 13.35 -2.97 -7.61
CA HIS A 714 12.30 -2.79 -6.62
C HIS A 714 12.02 -1.30 -6.44
N LEU A 715 10.74 -0.98 -6.30
CA LEU A 715 10.26 0.39 -6.12
C LEU A 715 9.91 0.65 -4.67
N ASP A 716 9.92 1.93 -4.30
CA ASP A 716 9.33 2.40 -3.06
C ASP A 716 7.78 2.43 -3.15
N THR A 717 7.12 2.80 -2.05
CA THR A 717 5.66 2.93 -1.97
C THR A 717 5.07 4.05 -2.83
N GLU A 718 5.92 4.92 -3.38
CA GLU A 718 5.56 5.98 -4.32
C GLU A 718 5.81 5.58 -5.78
N SER A 719 6.14 4.30 -6.01
CA SER A 719 6.47 3.72 -7.32
C SER A 719 7.74 4.31 -7.96
N ARG A 720 8.67 4.85 -7.16
CA ARG A 720 9.96 5.31 -7.64
C ARG A 720 11.03 4.22 -7.49
N PRO A 721 11.99 4.11 -8.43
CA PRO A 721 13.13 3.20 -8.32
C PRO A 721 13.86 3.35 -6.99
N LEU A 722 13.93 2.27 -6.20
CA LEU A 722 14.54 2.29 -4.87
C LEU A 722 15.88 1.56 -4.86
N TRP A 723 15.87 0.28 -5.23
CA TRP A 723 17.07 -0.55 -5.28
C TRP A 723 16.92 -1.66 -6.33
N PHE A 724 18.03 -2.17 -6.84
CA PHE A 724 18.03 -3.27 -7.81
C PHE A 724 19.07 -4.33 -7.46
N ASN A 725 18.76 -5.58 -7.81
CA ASN A 725 19.62 -6.75 -7.61
C ASN A 725 20.26 -7.17 -8.94
N GLY A 726 21.55 -7.50 -8.93
CA GLY A 726 22.28 -8.02 -10.08
C GLY A 726 23.55 -7.24 -10.44
N GLY A 727 23.89 -6.21 -9.67
CA GLY A 727 25.02 -5.34 -9.93
C GLY A 727 24.81 -4.36 -11.09
N LEU A 728 25.88 -3.66 -11.47
CA LEU A 728 25.85 -2.60 -12.50
C LEU A 728 25.98 -3.15 -13.94
N TYR A 729 25.95 -4.46 -14.12
CA TYR A 729 26.23 -5.12 -15.40
C TYR A 729 24.96 -5.73 -15.99
N ARG A 730 24.86 -5.78 -17.33
CA ARG A 730 23.76 -6.46 -18.04
C ARG A 730 23.64 -7.94 -17.66
N ASN A 731 24.78 -8.61 -17.48
CA ASN A 731 24.82 -9.99 -17.02
C ASN A 731 26.09 -10.23 -16.21
N LYS A 732 25.93 -10.40 -14.89
CA LYS A 732 27.04 -10.62 -13.95
C LYS A 732 27.75 -11.98 -14.08
N TYR A 733 27.19 -12.90 -14.86
CA TYR A 733 27.69 -14.27 -15.03
C TYR A 733 28.57 -14.47 -16.28
N LYS A 734 28.70 -13.46 -17.16
CA LYS A 734 29.58 -13.53 -18.33
C LYS A 734 31.04 -13.21 -17.97
N GLU A 735 31.99 -13.80 -18.71
CA GLU A 735 33.42 -13.51 -18.57
C GLU A 735 33.77 -12.06 -18.94
N HIS A 736 33.09 -11.52 -19.95
CA HIS A 736 33.18 -10.12 -20.35
C HIS A 736 31.95 -9.36 -19.85
N LEU A 737 32.18 -8.46 -18.88
CA LEU A 737 31.14 -7.67 -18.26
C LEU A 737 30.84 -6.43 -19.10
N GLU A 738 29.56 -6.17 -19.34
CA GLU A 738 29.05 -4.97 -20.00
C GLU A 738 28.16 -4.20 -19.01
N TYR A 739 28.40 -2.90 -18.86
CA TYR A 739 27.58 -2.06 -17.99
C TYR A 739 26.15 -1.93 -18.50
N LEU A 740 25.20 -1.85 -17.57
CA LEU A 740 23.81 -1.58 -17.88
C LEU A 740 23.63 -0.13 -18.34
N ASN A 741 22.78 0.10 -19.33
CA ASN A 741 22.43 1.44 -19.77
C ASN A 741 21.15 1.90 -19.03
N PHE A 742 21.30 2.77 -18.04
CA PHE A 742 20.21 3.27 -17.22
C PHE A 742 19.46 4.39 -17.94
N THR A 743 18.33 4.05 -18.57
CA THR A 743 17.48 5.03 -19.27
C THR A 743 16.02 4.91 -18.90
N HIS A 744 15.52 3.69 -18.73
CA HIS A 744 14.12 3.39 -18.49
C HIS A 744 13.98 2.35 -17.39
N PHE A 745 12.80 2.29 -16.80
CA PHE A 745 12.36 1.17 -16.01
C PHE A 745 10.93 0.79 -16.42
N ALA A 746 10.54 -0.45 -16.17
CA ALA A 746 9.19 -0.92 -16.40
C ALA A 746 8.69 -1.74 -15.23
N GLN A 747 7.38 -1.66 -14.99
CA GLN A 747 6.69 -2.46 -13.97
C GLN A 747 5.81 -3.50 -14.64
N GLY A 748 5.80 -4.73 -14.14
CA GLY A 748 5.01 -5.77 -14.77
C GLY A 748 5.19 -7.13 -14.13
N GLU A 749 4.22 -7.99 -14.38
CA GLU A 749 4.23 -9.37 -13.90
C GLU A 749 4.72 -10.33 -14.99
N GLN A 750 4.71 -9.92 -16.27
CA GLN A 750 5.10 -10.78 -17.39
C GLN A 750 6.60 -10.69 -17.66
N TRP A 751 7.36 -11.41 -16.86
CA TRP A 751 8.81 -11.49 -17.01
C TRP A 751 9.23 -12.53 -18.05
N GLU A 752 10.17 -12.16 -18.90
CA GLU A 752 10.88 -13.07 -19.78
C GLU A 752 12.28 -13.37 -19.24
N PHE A 753 12.44 -14.57 -18.66
CA PHE A 753 13.68 -14.96 -18.00
C PHE A 753 14.90 -14.97 -18.93
N ALA A 754 14.74 -15.39 -20.19
CA ALA A 754 15.86 -15.51 -21.13
C ALA A 754 16.44 -14.14 -21.52
N THR A 755 15.57 -13.16 -21.78
CA THR A 755 15.93 -11.84 -22.29
C THR A 755 16.07 -10.80 -21.17
N HIS A 756 15.68 -11.16 -19.94
CA HIS A 756 15.63 -10.27 -18.77
C HIS A 756 14.75 -9.03 -19.01
N CYS A 757 13.65 -9.21 -19.75
CA CYS A 757 12.72 -8.16 -20.16
C CYS A 757 11.37 -8.31 -19.47
N ILE A 758 10.65 -7.18 -19.35
CA ILE A 758 9.21 -7.17 -19.04
C ILE A 758 8.43 -7.04 -20.34
N LYS A 759 7.40 -7.89 -20.51
CA LYS A 759 6.53 -7.88 -21.69
C LYS A 759 5.45 -6.80 -21.64
N ASP A 760 5.10 -6.35 -20.44
CA ASP A 760 4.15 -5.27 -20.19
C ASP A 760 4.74 -3.93 -20.68
N THR A 761 4.31 -3.48 -21.85
CA THR A 761 4.83 -2.27 -22.51
C THR A 761 4.05 -0.99 -22.15
N ASP A 762 2.91 -1.13 -21.49
CA ASP A 762 2.02 -0.04 -21.05
C ASP A 762 2.51 0.67 -19.79
N LYS A 763 3.53 0.14 -19.12
CA LYS A 763 4.05 0.61 -17.83
C LYS A 763 5.55 0.90 -17.86
N ILE A 764 6.00 1.46 -18.98
CA ILE A 764 7.37 1.91 -19.18
C ILE A 764 7.48 3.37 -18.74
N SER A 765 8.54 3.70 -18.01
CA SER A 765 8.83 5.06 -17.55
C SER A 765 10.31 5.38 -17.78
N GLU A 766 10.59 6.63 -18.14
CA GLU A 766 11.96 7.13 -18.14
C GLU A 766 12.47 7.25 -16.71
N LEU A 767 13.76 6.98 -16.51
CA LEU A 767 14.40 7.16 -15.23
C LEU A 767 14.55 8.65 -14.93
N ASP A 768 14.17 9.06 -13.73
CA ASP A 768 14.32 10.44 -13.28
C ASP A 768 15.78 10.93 -13.44
N PRO A 769 16.02 12.20 -13.85
CA PRO A 769 17.38 12.71 -14.06
C PRO A 769 18.32 12.55 -12.86
N ASP A 770 17.83 12.70 -11.63
CA ASP A 770 18.64 12.56 -10.43
C ASP A 770 18.99 11.08 -10.20
N GLN A 771 18.02 10.18 -10.36
CA GLN A 771 18.25 8.72 -10.25
C GLN A 771 19.19 8.21 -11.35
N ARG A 772 19.07 8.74 -12.56
CA ARG A 772 19.98 8.43 -13.66
C ARG A 772 21.40 8.93 -13.37
N THR A 773 21.53 10.09 -12.76
CA THR A 773 22.83 10.64 -12.34
C THR A 773 23.49 9.73 -11.29
N VAL A 774 22.73 9.27 -10.30
CA VAL A 774 23.22 8.30 -9.30
C VAL A 774 23.70 7.01 -9.96
N ALA A 775 22.91 6.44 -10.88
CA ALA A 775 23.26 5.19 -11.56
C ALA A 775 24.52 5.31 -12.44
N LEU A 776 24.67 6.42 -13.18
CA LEU A 776 25.86 6.68 -13.99
C LEU A 776 27.09 6.95 -13.13
N ALA A 777 26.95 7.67 -12.02
CA ALA A 777 28.02 7.87 -11.06
C ALA A 777 28.49 6.54 -10.45
N ALA A 778 27.57 5.60 -10.19
CA ALA A 778 27.89 4.27 -9.70
C ALA A 778 28.77 3.48 -10.68
N ILE A 779 28.50 3.58 -12.00
CA ILE A 779 29.34 2.98 -13.05
C ILE A 779 30.77 3.55 -13.01
N GLU A 780 30.93 4.87 -12.87
CA GLU A 780 32.28 5.48 -12.82
C GLU A 780 33.05 5.08 -11.56
N ILE A 781 32.37 4.96 -10.42
CA ILE A 781 32.94 4.45 -9.17
C ILE A 781 33.37 2.98 -9.30
N ASP A 782 32.59 2.17 -10.01
CA ASP A 782 32.92 0.77 -10.26
C ASP A 782 34.16 0.61 -11.15
N LYS A 783 34.30 1.46 -12.18
CA LYS A 783 35.54 1.54 -12.99
C LYS A 783 36.76 1.93 -12.15
N GLN A 784 36.59 2.78 -11.15
CA GLN A 784 37.68 3.09 -10.22
C GLN A 784 38.03 1.87 -9.35
N ARG A 785 37.03 1.15 -8.85
CA ARG A 785 37.20 -0.11 -8.10
C ARG A 785 37.92 -1.17 -8.94
N GLU A 786 37.76 -1.22 -10.27
CA GLU A 786 38.57 -2.08 -11.16
C GLU A 786 40.06 -1.78 -11.11
N LYS A 787 40.42 -0.50 -11.10
CA LYS A 787 41.82 -0.08 -10.98
C LYS A 787 42.39 -0.47 -9.62
N ASP A 788 41.61 -0.26 -8.57
CA ASP A 788 42.00 -0.61 -7.20
C ASP A 788 42.18 -2.13 -7.05
N GLN A 789 41.29 -2.92 -7.63
CA GLN A 789 41.40 -4.39 -7.69
C GLN A 789 42.68 -4.83 -8.42
N ALA A 790 42.98 -4.23 -9.58
CA ALA A 790 44.20 -4.56 -10.33
C ALA A 790 45.48 -4.25 -9.52
N LEU A 791 45.45 -3.19 -8.70
CA LEU A 791 46.55 -2.87 -7.78
C LEU A 791 46.61 -3.85 -6.60
N LEU A 792 45.47 -4.28 -6.07
CA LEU A 792 45.39 -5.28 -5.00
C LEU A 792 45.97 -6.61 -5.48
N ASP A 793 45.61 -7.05 -6.68
CA ASP A 793 46.08 -8.31 -7.29
C ASP A 793 47.60 -8.29 -7.54
N GLN A 794 48.17 -7.09 -7.76
CA GLN A 794 49.61 -6.87 -7.87
C GLN A 794 50.32 -6.68 -6.51
N GLY A 795 49.60 -6.64 -5.39
CA GLY A 795 50.15 -6.30 -4.07
C GLY A 795 50.66 -4.86 -3.96
N ARG A 796 50.17 -3.95 -4.81
CA ARG A 796 50.61 -2.56 -4.92
C ARG A 796 49.58 -1.54 -4.45
N TRP A 797 48.38 -1.99 -4.08
CA TRP A 797 47.34 -1.12 -3.58
C TRP A 797 47.72 -0.49 -2.23
N LYS A 798 47.38 0.79 -2.05
CA LYS A 798 47.56 1.54 -0.82
C LYS A 798 46.25 2.23 -0.43
N PRO A 799 45.91 2.29 0.87
CA PRO A 799 44.72 2.99 1.32
C PRO A 799 44.83 4.50 1.09
N LYS A 800 43.68 5.14 0.88
CA LYS A 800 43.58 6.58 0.67
C LYS A 800 44.19 7.35 1.86
N GLY A 801 45.17 8.21 1.58
CA GLY A 801 45.86 9.01 2.60
C GLY A 801 47.07 8.36 3.28
N TYR A 802 47.46 7.15 2.89
CA TYR A 802 48.72 6.51 3.33
C TYR A 802 49.86 6.78 2.32
N PRO A 803 51.02 7.30 2.77
CA PRO A 803 52.15 7.62 1.88
C PRO A 803 52.79 6.40 1.19
#